data_AF-A0A388K401-F1
#
_entry.id   AF-A0A388K401-F1
#
_cell.length_a   1.000
_cell.length_b   1.000
_cell.length_c   1.000
_cell.angle_alpha   90.00
_cell.angle_beta   90.00
_cell.angle_gamma   90.00
#
_symmetry.space_group_name_H-M   'P 1'
#
loop_
_entity.id
_entity.type
_entity.pdbx_description
1 polymer ?
#
loop_
_entity_poly.entity_id
_entity_poly.type
_entity_poly.pdbx_seq_one_letter_code
_entity_poly.pdbx_strand_id
1 'polypeptide(L)'
;MAAQSSFIPVSRDSHFPLQNLPFGIFRPIRGSGARPRVGTAIGDFVVDLSALACRGAFSNCPHLCKGASEGCFAQSSLNAFIALGRDAWREARECLTSLLAEKDPYGAPSASCSSVSSSSLSLQYDDEIRGEAVIPISDVVMEMPVNVGDFTDFYSSRHHASNIAAIFRGGNNTLPANWVHLPTAYHGRASSIVVSGTPIHRPWGQVVSQQSSCSGLDSGPGVHHKHLQQCSPDLKPCEHLDFELEVAAVVGVGTTLGTRVSVEHARDHIFGFVLLNDWSARDIQKWESVPLGPLVGKNFGTSISPWVVTQDALEPFTCPAPVQDPPPLPYLRNPRRRSFDIRLEAAIRPPGATSGATVCRTNYRHLYWTVDQQMSHLTVGGCSLRPGDLLASGTVSGPETSSLACLLELSGGGTRDVVLNLGAEQSQPSDYESGYQEKPKGQVTRRFLEDGDEVVLSGYCDGGSYRVGFGTCLLIVVCPTAGAVRATLSLFGWGCGGRSDNEPMKTGRWRDCCGPSGLCGLGIGSVRCAMGCCLNKDDNSAQHERTQNSEIDKQIKRAERDDKQITKILLLGAGESGKSTIFKQIKVLFQRGFSDEERSDFKKIVHVNVYQSIKVLLDGRQDFFESDSNPVYSLLPGNERLAQKISDIANLSSPELPDLNGDAAAEIDRLWKDPGIQATFRRANELQLPDCAQYFFDNIDRIGAPDYIPTQEDVLFARIRTTGVAETEFVSPENPKLVYRVYDVGGQRNERRKWLHLFDGVSAIIFCVALSEYDQLLFEDESVNRMMETKQLFESVLQEQWFKKTAVMVFLNKFDIFRKKVTKVSLSKCEWFSDYRPVGGAQEVEHAYRYVARKFEDLFRQHTSQENYGRVFEVHKSTATDTEVVRRIFDAMDRAFLLQRLMEMDGN
;
A
#
# COMPACT_ATOMS: atom_id res chain seq x y z
N MET A 1 46.58 1.32 17.45
CA MET A 1 46.66 0.27 18.49
C MET A 1 46.42 -1.06 17.79
N ALA A 2 46.91 -2.19 18.31
CA ALA A 2 46.46 -3.49 17.84
C ALA A 2 44.96 -3.65 18.12
N ALA A 3 44.22 -4.30 17.23
CA ALA A 3 42.82 -4.62 17.47
C ALA A 3 42.72 -5.64 18.61
N GLN A 4 41.79 -5.44 19.54
CA GLN A 4 41.57 -6.35 20.67
C GLN A 4 41.10 -7.72 20.14
N SER A 5 41.78 -8.79 20.56
CA SER A 5 41.45 -10.18 20.23
C SER A 5 40.37 -10.75 21.17
N SER A 6 39.65 -11.75 20.67
CA SER A 6 38.77 -12.59 21.49
C SER A 6 39.48 -13.90 21.84
N PHE A 7 39.16 -14.48 23.00
CA PHE A 7 39.59 -15.85 23.30
C PHE A 7 38.87 -16.90 22.43
N ILE A 8 37.74 -16.54 21.81
CA ILE A 8 37.09 -17.36 20.79
C ILE A 8 37.85 -17.16 19.47
N PRO A 9 38.26 -18.23 18.75
CA PRO A 9 38.94 -18.10 17.47
C PRO A 9 38.09 -17.36 16.44
N VAL A 10 38.66 -16.34 15.80
CA VAL A 10 38.04 -15.56 14.73
C VAL A 10 39.00 -15.50 13.54
N SER A 11 38.54 -15.88 12.35
CA SER A 11 39.30 -15.72 11.11
C SER A 11 39.28 -14.26 10.63
N ARG A 12 40.35 -13.80 9.97
CA ARG A 12 40.48 -12.41 9.47
C ARG A 12 39.29 -11.96 8.59
N ASP A 13 38.77 -12.88 7.79
CA ASP A 13 37.68 -12.64 6.85
C ASP A 13 36.30 -12.96 7.44
N SER A 14 36.21 -13.38 8.71
CA SER A 14 34.94 -13.55 9.42
C SER A 14 34.15 -12.25 9.42
N HIS A 15 32.84 -12.36 9.25
CA HIS A 15 31.91 -11.24 9.39
C HIS A 15 31.75 -10.83 10.87
N PHE A 16 32.13 -11.68 11.82
CA PHE A 16 31.78 -11.54 13.24
C PHE A 16 33.01 -11.47 14.17
N PRO A 17 33.94 -10.52 14.01
CA PRO A 17 35.00 -10.30 14.99
C PRO A 17 34.47 -9.58 16.24
N LEU A 18 35.32 -9.47 17.26
CA LEU A 18 35.02 -8.76 18.51
C LEU A 18 34.61 -7.29 18.31
N GLN A 19 35.04 -6.68 17.20
CA GLN A 19 34.66 -5.32 16.81
C GLN A 19 33.23 -5.21 16.26
N ASN A 20 32.62 -6.31 15.83
CA ASN A 20 31.25 -6.31 15.31
C ASN A 20 30.22 -6.50 16.44
N LEU A 21 30.10 -7.71 17.00
CA LEU A 21 29.07 -8.11 17.97
C LEU A 21 27.65 -7.66 17.55
N PRO A 22 27.11 -8.18 16.43
CA PRO A 22 25.77 -7.86 15.99
C PRO A 22 24.73 -8.64 16.83
N PHE A 23 23.52 -8.13 16.92
CA PHE A 23 22.43 -8.76 17.70
C PHE A 23 21.45 -9.48 16.77
N GLY A 24 20.91 -10.61 17.21
CA GLY A 24 19.94 -11.38 16.45
C GLY A 24 19.08 -12.27 17.35
N ILE A 25 18.05 -12.89 16.77
CA ILE A 25 17.24 -13.91 17.46
C ILE A 25 17.62 -15.28 16.92
N PHE A 26 17.92 -16.20 17.83
CA PHE A 26 18.28 -17.57 17.49
C PHE A 26 17.48 -18.56 18.34
N ARG A 27 17.36 -19.79 17.82
CA ARG A 27 16.79 -20.94 18.51
C ARG A 27 17.72 -22.14 18.36
N PRO A 28 18.24 -22.74 19.45
CA PRO A 28 19.02 -23.97 19.38
C PRO A 28 18.26 -25.10 18.68
N ILE A 29 18.97 -25.89 17.88
CA ILE A 29 18.45 -27.11 17.23
C ILE A 29 18.27 -28.23 18.27
N ARG A 30 19.13 -28.27 19.30
CA ARG A 30 19.14 -29.31 20.34
C ARG A 30 18.41 -28.82 21.59
N GLY A 31 17.59 -29.70 22.18
CA GLY A 31 16.78 -29.44 23.39
C GLY A 31 15.29 -29.31 23.10
N SER A 32 14.47 -30.23 23.62
CA SER A 32 13.02 -30.21 23.45
C SER A 32 12.40 -28.99 24.13
N GLY A 33 11.75 -28.13 23.35
CA GLY A 33 11.11 -26.90 23.85
C GLY A 33 12.02 -25.65 23.89
N ALA A 34 13.20 -25.69 23.25
CA ALA A 34 14.08 -24.53 23.14
C ALA A 34 13.36 -23.33 22.47
N ARG A 35 13.29 -22.19 23.19
CA ARG A 35 12.62 -20.97 22.72
C ARG A 35 13.58 -20.04 21.96
N PRO A 36 13.08 -19.28 20.94
CA PRO A 36 13.82 -18.18 20.34
C PRO A 36 14.19 -17.12 21.38
N ARG A 37 15.42 -16.61 21.33
CA ARG A 37 15.93 -15.60 22.27
C ARG A 37 17.11 -14.81 21.69
N VAL A 38 17.54 -13.78 22.41
CA VAL A 38 18.57 -12.84 21.93
C VAL A 38 19.96 -13.45 22.03
N GLY A 39 20.72 -13.36 20.95
CA GLY A 39 22.14 -13.72 20.88
C GLY A 39 22.99 -12.65 20.20
N THR A 40 24.32 -12.77 20.35
CA THR A 40 25.30 -12.03 19.54
C THR A 40 26.28 -12.98 18.84
N ALA A 41 26.72 -12.64 17.63
CA ALA A 41 27.67 -13.46 16.86
C ALA A 41 29.13 -13.10 17.18
N ILE A 42 29.98 -14.13 17.29
CA ILE A 42 31.44 -14.01 17.45
C ILE A 42 32.14 -15.23 16.82
N GLY A 43 32.99 -15.01 15.82
CA GLY A 43 33.56 -16.07 14.99
C GLY A 43 32.47 -16.93 14.36
N ASP A 44 32.55 -18.25 14.58
CA ASP A 44 31.54 -19.23 14.13
C ASP A 44 30.55 -19.61 15.25
N PHE A 45 30.38 -18.75 16.26
CA PHE A 45 29.56 -18.98 17.45
C PHE A 45 28.51 -17.88 17.69
N VAL A 46 27.43 -18.25 18.38
CA VAL A 46 26.45 -17.37 19.00
C VAL A 46 26.63 -17.40 20.51
N VAL A 47 26.64 -16.23 21.12
CA VAL A 47 26.61 -16.05 22.58
C VAL A 47 25.18 -15.77 23.02
N ASP A 48 24.67 -16.56 23.96
CA ASP A 48 23.31 -16.50 24.51
C ASP A 48 23.19 -15.44 25.60
N LEU A 49 22.56 -14.30 25.28
CA LEU A 49 22.44 -13.19 26.23
C LEU A 49 21.43 -13.49 27.34
N SER A 50 20.49 -14.42 27.13
CA SER A 50 19.59 -14.86 28.19
C SER A 50 20.33 -15.70 29.22
N ALA A 51 21.23 -16.59 28.79
CA ALA A 51 22.07 -17.37 29.70
C ALA A 51 23.01 -16.45 30.52
N LEU A 52 23.65 -15.48 29.86
CA LEU A 52 24.49 -14.48 30.53
C LEU A 52 23.70 -13.63 31.54
N ALA A 53 22.48 -13.21 31.20
CA ALA A 53 21.62 -12.45 32.11
C ALA A 53 21.23 -13.28 33.34
N CYS A 54 20.85 -14.55 33.18
CA CYS A 54 20.55 -15.45 34.29
C CYS A 54 21.73 -15.66 35.26
N ARG A 55 22.97 -15.61 34.76
CA ARG A 55 24.20 -15.68 35.57
C ARG A 55 24.62 -14.32 36.17
N GLY A 56 23.93 -13.23 35.84
CA GLY A 56 24.17 -11.90 36.39
C GLY A 56 25.19 -11.04 35.63
N ALA A 57 25.51 -11.37 34.36
CA ALA A 57 26.53 -10.66 33.57
C ALA A 57 26.32 -9.13 33.48
N PHE A 58 25.06 -8.70 33.43
CA PHE A 58 24.66 -7.30 33.24
C PHE A 58 24.27 -6.59 34.55
N SER A 59 24.63 -7.14 35.72
CA SER A 59 24.26 -6.55 37.03
C SER A 59 24.84 -5.15 37.25
N ASN A 60 26.03 -4.89 36.70
CA ASN A 60 26.77 -3.63 36.85
C ASN A 60 26.49 -2.63 35.71
N CYS A 61 25.45 -2.85 34.91
CA CYS A 61 25.05 -2.04 33.76
C CYS A 61 23.78 -1.24 34.13
N PRO A 62 23.86 -0.03 34.72
CA PRO A 62 22.69 0.68 35.28
C PRO A 62 21.55 0.98 34.29
N HIS A 63 21.82 1.15 32.99
CA HIS A 63 20.77 1.38 31.99
C HIS A 63 20.14 0.07 31.48
N LEU A 64 20.89 -1.04 31.48
CA LEU A 64 20.49 -2.34 30.97
C LEU A 64 19.96 -3.31 32.05
N CYS A 65 20.47 -3.24 33.29
CA CYS A 65 20.28 -4.28 34.31
C CYS A 65 18.80 -4.54 34.60
N LYS A 66 17.99 -3.48 34.61
CA LYS A 66 16.53 -3.58 34.75
C LYS A 66 15.92 -4.38 33.60
N GLY A 67 16.13 -3.97 32.35
CA GLY A 67 15.60 -4.69 31.19
C GLY A 67 16.09 -6.13 31.09
N ALA A 68 17.35 -6.39 31.43
CA ALA A 68 17.93 -7.73 31.47
C ALA A 68 17.26 -8.62 32.53
N SER A 69 17.02 -8.09 33.74
CA SER A 69 16.31 -8.79 34.83
C SER A 69 14.80 -8.94 34.58
N GLU A 70 14.19 -8.02 33.83
CA GLU A 70 12.82 -8.14 33.29
C GLU A 70 12.75 -9.08 32.07
N GLY A 71 13.88 -9.67 31.65
CA GLY A 71 13.94 -10.73 30.65
C GLY A 71 13.90 -10.25 29.20
N CYS A 72 14.41 -9.05 28.89
CA CYS A 72 14.47 -8.54 27.51
C CYS A 72 15.26 -9.46 26.57
N PHE A 73 16.28 -10.16 27.08
CA PHE A 73 17.09 -11.10 26.30
C PHE A 73 16.44 -12.49 26.12
N ALA A 74 15.40 -12.81 26.90
CA ALA A 74 14.61 -14.04 26.76
C ALA A 74 13.43 -13.90 25.78
N GLN A 75 13.24 -12.71 25.18
CA GLN A 75 12.19 -12.43 24.21
C GLN A 75 12.50 -13.01 22.83
N SER A 76 11.46 -13.37 22.07
CA SER A 76 11.57 -13.85 20.69
C SER A 76 11.77 -12.74 19.64
N SER A 77 12.09 -11.51 20.07
CA SER A 77 12.34 -10.36 19.20
C SER A 77 13.20 -9.33 19.94
N LEU A 78 14.04 -8.58 19.23
CA LEU A 78 14.91 -7.56 19.82
C LEU A 78 14.14 -6.33 20.33
N ASN A 79 12.86 -6.15 19.97
CA ASN A 79 12.07 -4.94 20.25
C ASN A 79 12.14 -4.47 21.71
N ALA A 80 12.07 -5.40 22.67
CA ALA A 80 12.14 -5.07 24.10
C ALA A 80 13.54 -4.57 24.54
N PHE A 81 14.61 -5.10 23.95
CA PHE A 81 15.98 -4.66 24.23
C PHE A 81 16.30 -3.33 23.53
N ILE A 82 15.91 -3.18 22.26
CA ILE A 82 16.20 -1.94 21.51
C ILE A 82 15.39 -0.76 22.04
N ALA A 83 14.18 -0.98 22.59
CA ALA A 83 13.40 0.06 23.25
C ALA A 83 14.06 0.67 24.50
N LEU A 84 15.08 0.03 25.10
CA LEU A 84 15.81 0.57 26.26
C LEU A 84 16.68 1.80 25.93
N GLY A 85 16.96 2.04 24.65
CA GLY A 85 17.74 3.20 24.20
C GLY A 85 19.27 3.04 24.29
N ARG A 86 19.95 4.05 23.74
CA ARG A 86 21.36 3.99 23.32
C ARG A 86 22.34 3.60 24.43
N ASP A 87 22.13 4.08 25.65
CA ASP A 87 23.04 3.79 26.77
C ASP A 87 22.99 2.31 27.17
N ALA A 88 21.80 1.68 27.18
CA ALA A 88 21.66 0.25 27.43
C ALA A 88 22.29 -0.62 26.33
N TRP A 89 22.23 -0.18 25.06
CA TRP A 89 22.90 -0.88 23.96
C TRP A 89 24.43 -0.83 24.08
N ARG A 90 24.95 0.32 24.54
CA ARG A 90 26.38 0.52 24.79
C ARG A 90 26.89 -0.30 25.96
N GLU A 91 26.16 -0.30 27.08
CA GLU A 91 26.48 -1.18 28.21
C GLU A 91 26.48 -2.66 27.82
N ALA A 92 25.51 -3.11 27.01
CA ALA A 92 25.51 -4.47 26.48
C ALA A 92 26.79 -4.75 25.66
N ARG A 93 27.13 -3.84 24.74
CA ARG A 93 28.32 -3.95 23.88
C ARG A 93 29.62 -3.96 24.68
N GLU A 94 29.78 -3.06 25.64
CA GLU A 94 30.98 -2.96 26.50
C GLU A 94 31.13 -4.19 27.40
N CYS A 95 30.03 -4.65 28.00
CA CYS A 95 29.99 -5.89 28.78
C CYS A 95 30.39 -7.10 27.93
N LEU A 96 29.79 -7.28 26.76
CA LEU A 96 30.10 -8.39 25.85
C LEU A 96 31.55 -8.32 25.33
N THR A 97 32.04 -7.12 24.98
CA THR A 97 33.44 -6.93 24.56
C THR A 97 34.41 -7.33 25.68
N SER A 98 34.12 -6.94 26.93
CA SER A 98 34.95 -7.28 28.11
C SER A 98 34.90 -8.76 28.46
N LEU A 99 33.72 -9.39 28.33
CA LEU A 99 33.53 -10.82 28.57
C LEU A 99 34.20 -11.72 27.52
N LEU A 100 34.23 -11.27 26.26
CA LEU A 100 34.75 -12.03 25.11
C LEU A 100 36.22 -11.72 24.76
N ALA A 101 36.78 -10.63 25.28
CA ALA A 101 38.19 -10.28 25.10
C ALA A 101 39.13 -11.37 25.65
N GLU A 102 40.24 -11.56 24.94
CA GLU A 102 41.33 -12.42 25.40
C GLU A 102 42.02 -11.80 26.63
N LYS A 103 42.08 -12.55 27.74
CA LYS A 103 42.76 -12.15 28.98
C LYS A 103 44.11 -12.88 29.10
N ASP A 104 45.12 -12.14 29.53
CA ASP A 104 46.46 -12.68 29.83
C ASP A 104 46.41 -13.56 31.09
N PRO A 105 46.81 -14.85 31.02
CA PRO A 105 46.81 -15.75 32.17
C PRO A 105 47.78 -15.35 33.30
N TYR A 106 48.72 -14.41 33.09
CA TYR A 106 49.67 -13.95 34.11
C TYR A 106 49.42 -12.52 34.62
N GLY A 107 48.42 -11.81 34.06
CA GLY A 107 47.80 -10.65 34.69
C GLY A 107 48.62 -9.36 34.77
N ALA A 108 48.38 -8.45 33.83
CA ALA A 108 48.46 -7.02 34.06
C ALA A 108 47.13 -6.36 33.65
N PRO A 109 46.47 -5.56 34.51
CA PRO A 109 45.28 -4.81 34.10
C PRO A 109 45.71 -3.77 33.06
N SER A 110 45.22 -3.88 31.83
CA SER A 110 45.48 -2.85 30.82
C SER A 110 44.81 -1.54 31.24
N ALA A 111 45.61 -0.47 31.29
CA ALA A 111 45.25 0.79 31.96
C ALA A 111 44.24 1.66 31.19
N SER A 112 43.33 1.07 30.41
CA SER A 112 42.39 1.78 29.53
C SER A 112 40.92 1.36 29.69
N CYS A 113 40.58 0.44 30.60
CA CYS A 113 39.19 0.04 30.86
C CYS A 113 38.78 0.35 32.32
N SER A 114 38.75 1.65 32.64
CA SER A 114 38.42 2.17 33.98
C SER A 114 37.07 2.91 33.98
N SER A 115 35.96 2.15 33.98
CA SER A 115 34.61 2.71 34.22
C SER A 115 33.55 1.69 34.64
N VAL A 116 33.59 0.42 34.17
CA VAL A 116 32.64 -0.61 34.63
C VAL A 116 33.35 -1.63 35.51
N SER A 117 32.95 -1.69 36.78
CA SER A 117 33.49 -2.68 37.72
C SER A 117 33.20 -4.11 37.23
N SER A 118 34.25 -4.94 37.20
CA SER A 118 34.21 -6.33 36.73
C SER A 118 33.05 -7.10 37.33
N SER A 119 32.16 -7.63 36.49
CA SER A 119 31.36 -8.80 36.88
C SER A 119 32.32 -9.95 37.21
N SER A 120 32.00 -10.76 38.23
CA SER A 120 32.88 -11.86 38.68
C SER A 120 32.98 -13.03 37.69
N LEU A 121 32.30 -12.90 36.55
CA LEU A 121 32.15 -13.91 35.49
C LEU A 121 33.31 -13.81 34.50
N SER A 122 33.86 -14.95 34.07
CA SER A 122 34.90 -14.99 33.05
C SER A 122 34.69 -16.14 32.07
N LEU A 123 34.01 -15.87 30.95
CA LEU A 123 33.72 -16.85 29.90
C LEU A 123 34.95 -17.58 29.34
N GLN A 124 36.16 -17.01 29.45
CA GLN A 124 37.39 -17.68 29.04
C GLN A 124 37.78 -18.87 29.94
N TYR A 125 37.41 -18.83 31.23
CA TYR A 125 37.88 -19.77 32.26
C TYR A 125 36.73 -20.52 32.98
N ASP A 126 35.49 -20.08 32.82
CA ASP A 126 34.29 -20.74 33.35
C ASP A 126 33.71 -21.70 32.30
N ASP A 127 34.07 -22.97 32.39
CA ASP A 127 33.63 -24.02 31.45
C ASP A 127 32.11 -24.29 31.51
N GLU A 128 31.48 -24.13 32.67
CA GLU A 128 30.04 -24.35 32.85
C GLU A 128 29.26 -23.28 32.09
N ILE A 129 29.55 -22.01 32.38
CA ILE A 129 28.84 -20.89 31.75
C ILE A 129 29.23 -20.77 30.26
N ARG A 130 30.47 -21.10 29.88
CA ARG A 130 30.85 -21.18 28.46
C ARG A 130 30.08 -22.26 27.72
N GLY A 131 29.92 -23.45 28.31
CA GLY A 131 29.16 -24.55 27.72
C GLY A 131 27.67 -24.28 27.60
N GLU A 132 27.10 -23.47 28.49
CA GLU A 132 25.70 -23.01 28.40
C GLU A 132 25.52 -21.86 27.39
N ALA A 133 26.43 -20.88 27.39
CA ALA A 133 26.23 -19.61 26.72
C ALA A 133 26.88 -19.49 25.33
N VAL A 134 27.86 -20.33 24.96
CA VAL A 134 28.56 -20.24 23.67
C VAL A 134 28.20 -21.44 22.79
N ILE A 135 27.39 -21.19 21.76
CA ILE A 135 26.77 -22.23 20.92
C ILE A 135 27.30 -22.08 19.48
N PRO A 136 27.72 -23.15 18.79
CA PRO A 136 28.11 -23.07 17.37
C PRO A 136 26.97 -22.53 16.50
N ILE A 137 27.27 -21.67 15.52
CA ILE A 137 26.27 -21.15 14.56
C ILE A 137 25.60 -22.28 13.78
N SER A 138 26.29 -23.40 13.56
CA SER A 138 25.76 -24.61 12.92
C SER A 138 24.71 -25.38 13.75
N ASP A 139 24.63 -25.13 15.06
CA ASP A 139 23.68 -25.79 15.99
C ASP A 139 22.48 -24.88 16.33
N VAL A 140 22.27 -23.77 15.63
CA VAL A 140 21.13 -22.85 15.80
C VAL A 140 20.37 -22.59 14.51
N VAL A 141 19.09 -22.25 14.64
CA VAL A 141 18.27 -21.65 13.58
C VAL A 141 18.15 -20.15 13.89
N MET A 142 18.43 -19.30 12.90
CA MET A 142 18.18 -17.87 13.00
C MET A 142 16.72 -17.56 12.70
N GLU A 143 16.11 -16.68 13.49
CA GLU A 143 14.72 -16.26 13.37
C GLU A 143 14.69 -14.75 13.02
N MET A 144 13.49 -14.16 12.82
CA MET A 144 13.36 -12.73 12.57
C MET A 144 13.94 -11.89 13.72
N PRO A 145 14.83 -10.91 13.47
CA PRO A 145 15.48 -10.15 14.54
C PRO A 145 14.52 -9.20 15.26
N VAL A 146 13.55 -8.63 14.56
CA VAL A 146 12.54 -7.71 15.12
C VAL A 146 11.15 -8.05 14.62
N ASN A 147 10.15 -7.80 15.45
CA ASN A 147 8.77 -7.63 15.03
C ASN A 147 8.68 -6.25 14.36
N VAL A 148 8.56 -6.22 13.02
CA VAL A 148 8.48 -4.97 12.26
C VAL A 148 7.09 -4.36 12.45
N GLY A 149 7.02 -3.14 12.98
CA GLY A 149 5.77 -2.38 13.10
C GLY A 149 5.36 -1.80 11.76
N ASP A 150 6.17 -0.87 11.26
CA ASP A 150 6.08 -0.27 9.93
C ASP A 150 7.35 -0.50 9.12
N PHE A 151 7.18 -0.55 7.79
CA PHE A 151 8.27 -0.63 6.83
C PHE A 151 8.14 0.54 5.85
N THR A 152 9.18 1.36 5.76
CA THR A 152 9.27 2.45 4.78
C THR A 152 10.46 2.19 3.87
N ASP A 153 10.21 2.18 2.57
CA ASP A 153 11.24 2.04 1.55
C ASP A 153 11.48 3.40 0.87
N PHE A 154 12.75 3.77 0.75
CA PHE A 154 13.20 5.04 0.21
C PHE A 154 13.71 4.87 -1.23
N TYR A 155 14.04 5.98 -1.88
CA TYR A 155 14.55 5.96 -3.25
C TYR A 155 15.84 6.77 -3.36
N SER A 156 16.85 6.42 -2.54
CA SER A 156 17.94 7.35 -2.17
C SER A 156 19.24 7.25 -2.99
N SER A 157 19.40 6.26 -3.87
CA SER A 157 20.54 6.22 -4.80
C SER A 157 20.27 7.08 -6.04
N ARG A 158 21.13 8.08 -6.27
CA ARG A 158 21.06 8.93 -7.47
C ARG A 158 21.35 8.13 -8.74
N HIS A 159 22.26 7.17 -8.66
CA HIS A 159 22.63 6.32 -9.79
C HIS A 159 21.45 5.45 -10.21
N HIS A 160 20.84 4.72 -9.26
CA HIS A 160 19.66 3.91 -9.51
C HIS A 160 18.53 4.76 -10.10
N ALA A 161 18.18 5.87 -9.46
CA ALA A 161 17.12 6.77 -9.94
C ALA A 161 17.37 7.28 -11.37
N SER A 162 18.62 7.56 -11.72
CA SER A 162 19.02 8.04 -13.07
C SER A 162 18.97 6.92 -14.11
N ASN A 163 19.38 5.70 -13.73
CA ASN A 163 19.33 4.51 -14.58
C ASN A 163 17.89 4.10 -14.90
N ILE A 164 17.02 4.08 -13.89
CA ILE A 164 15.59 3.81 -14.03
C ILE A 164 14.91 4.88 -14.91
N ALA A 165 15.22 6.17 -14.70
CA ALA A 165 14.75 7.24 -15.57
C ALA A 165 15.18 7.01 -17.03
N ALA A 166 16.46 6.69 -17.29
CA ALA A 166 16.96 6.41 -18.62
C ALA A 166 16.28 5.19 -19.27
N ILE A 167 16.08 4.08 -18.54
CA ILE A 167 15.41 2.88 -19.05
C ILE A 167 13.96 3.17 -19.47
N PHE A 168 13.20 3.90 -18.63
CA PHE A 168 11.79 4.18 -18.92
C PHE A 168 11.55 5.38 -19.85
N ARG A 169 12.53 6.27 -20.04
CA ARG A 169 12.41 7.51 -20.85
C ARG A 169 13.38 7.55 -22.04
N GLY A 170 13.71 6.39 -22.62
CA GLY A 170 14.46 6.31 -23.88
C GLY A 170 15.87 6.91 -23.84
N GLY A 171 16.57 6.76 -22.71
CA GLY A 171 17.91 7.32 -22.48
C GLY A 171 17.93 8.63 -21.68
N ASN A 172 16.79 9.29 -21.48
CA ASN A 172 16.73 10.51 -20.67
C ASN A 172 16.80 10.20 -19.17
N ASN A 173 17.98 10.44 -18.57
CA ASN A 173 18.26 10.23 -17.14
C ASN A 173 17.77 11.36 -16.22
N THR A 174 17.03 12.36 -16.73
CA THR A 174 16.56 13.51 -15.94
C THR A 174 15.58 13.07 -14.86
N LEU A 175 15.94 13.29 -13.60
CA LEU A 175 15.14 12.95 -12.42
C LEU A 175 13.90 13.86 -12.28
N PRO A 176 12.81 13.38 -11.67
CA PRO A 176 11.72 14.24 -11.20
C PRO A 176 12.24 15.34 -10.26
N ALA A 177 11.72 16.57 -10.39
CA ALA A 177 12.25 17.74 -9.70
C ALA A 177 12.28 17.59 -8.16
N ASN A 178 11.29 16.91 -7.57
CA ASN A 178 11.24 16.65 -6.14
C ASN A 178 12.37 15.75 -5.62
N TRP A 179 12.92 14.85 -6.44
CA TRP A 179 13.89 13.84 -6.00
C TRP A 179 15.18 14.44 -5.40
N VAL A 180 15.63 15.58 -5.94
CA VAL A 180 16.81 16.30 -5.44
C VAL A 180 16.51 17.22 -4.26
N HIS A 181 15.23 17.41 -3.91
CA HIS A 181 14.78 18.30 -2.81
C HIS A 181 14.30 17.55 -1.56
N LEU A 182 13.84 16.30 -1.68
CA LEU A 182 13.45 15.44 -0.56
C LEU A 182 13.80 13.96 -0.83
N PRO A 183 14.07 13.16 0.22
CA PRO A 183 14.25 11.72 0.09
C PRO A 183 12.88 11.06 -0.15
N THR A 184 12.55 10.85 -1.42
CA THR A 184 11.31 10.17 -1.84
C THR A 184 11.23 8.77 -1.23
N ALA A 185 10.03 8.38 -0.78
CA ALA A 185 9.76 7.11 -0.13
C ALA A 185 8.31 6.65 -0.35
N TYR A 186 8.01 5.40 -0.01
CA TYR A 186 6.66 4.84 0.09
C TYR A 186 6.59 3.85 1.27
N HIS A 187 5.37 3.57 1.73
CA HIS A 187 5.16 2.55 2.76
C HIS A 187 5.20 1.16 2.12
N GLY A 188 6.18 0.35 2.52
CA GLY A 188 6.29 -1.05 2.13
C GLY A 188 5.38 -1.95 2.97
N ARG A 189 5.45 -3.27 2.74
CA ARG A 189 4.60 -4.24 3.45
C ARG A 189 5.34 -4.99 4.55
N ALA A 190 5.14 -4.59 5.80
CA ALA A 190 5.75 -5.24 6.96
C ALA A 190 5.43 -6.76 7.09
N SER A 191 4.22 -7.19 6.72
CA SER A 191 3.79 -8.59 6.88
C SER A 191 4.45 -9.59 5.91
N SER A 192 5.14 -9.12 4.89
CA SER A 192 5.86 -9.94 3.89
C SER A 192 7.38 -9.88 4.06
N ILE A 193 7.87 -9.29 5.16
CA ILE A 193 9.29 -9.27 5.49
C ILE A 193 9.66 -10.60 6.14
N VAL A 194 10.62 -11.30 5.54
CA VAL A 194 11.06 -12.63 5.97
C VAL A 194 12.56 -12.67 6.24
N VAL A 195 12.99 -13.60 7.09
CA VAL A 195 14.41 -13.81 7.39
C VAL A 195 15.09 -14.55 6.24
N SER A 196 16.37 -14.23 6.01
CA SER A 196 17.30 -15.00 5.16
C SER A 196 17.10 -16.52 5.31
N GLY A 197 17.03 -17.23 4.19
CA GLY A 197 16.74 -18.66 4.09
C GLY A 197 15.28 -19.01 3.80
N THR A 198 14.34 -18.07 3.96
CA THR A 198 12.94 -18.26 3.57
C THR A 198 12.81 -18.32 2.04
N PRO A 199 12.11 -19.29 1.42
CA PRO A 199 11.91 -19.30 -0.04
C PRO A 199 10.93 -18.22 -0.51
N ILE A 200 11.15 -17.63 -1.69
CA ILE A 200 10.24 -16.65 -2.31
C ILE A 200 9.55 -17.29 -3.51
N HIS A 201 8.22 -17.34 -3.46
CA HIS A 201 7.43 -17.79 -4.60
C HIS A 201 7.31 -16.69 -5.65
N ARG A 202 7.53 -17.03 -6.93
CA ARG A 202 7.27 -16.11 -8.05
C ARG A 202 5.80 -15.65 -8.01
N PRO A 203 5.52 -14.34 -7.94
CA PRO A 203 4.15 -13.86 -7.78
C PRO A 203 3.36 -13.99 -9.07
N TRP A 204 2.03 -14.12 -8.92
CA TRP A 204 1.07 -13.87 -9.99
C TRP A 204 0.59 -12.43 -9.92
N GLY A 205 0.30 -11.82 -11.07
CA GLY A 205 -0.33 -10.50 -11.11
C GLY A 205 -0.79 -10.12 -12.51
N GLN A 206 -1.32 -8.90 -12.61
CA GLN A 206 -1.72 -8.34 -13.90
C GLN A 206 -0.50 -7.80 -14.65
N VAL A 207 -0.34 -8.22 -15.90
CA VAL A 207 0.74 -7.81 -16.80
C VAL A 207 0.13 -7.42 -18.15
N VAL A 208 0.60 -6.31 -18.75
CA VAL A 208 0.20 -5.88 -20.09
C VAL A 208 1.34 -6.17 -21.08
N SER A 209 1.03 -6.94 -22.14
CA SER A 209 2.02 -7.30 -23.16
C SER A 209 2.30 -6.17 -24.14
N GLN A 210 3.52 -6.09 -24.69
CA GLN A 210 3.84 -5.09 -25.72
C GLN A 210 3.10 -5.34 -27.05
N GLN A 211 2.61 -6.55 -27.31
CA GLN A 211 1.84 -6.86 -28.52
C GLN A 211 0.43 -6.24 -28.54
N SER A 212 -0.10 -5.80 -27.39
CA SER A 212 -1.32 -4.98 -27.31
C SER A 212 -1.05 -3.47 -27.22
N SER A 213 0.22 -3.04 -27.11
CA SER A 213 0.57 -1.62 -27.11
C SER A 213 0.67 -1.07 -28.54
N CYS A 214 -0.13 -0.04 -28.84
CA CYS A 214 0.11 0.81 -30.02
C CYS A 214 1.51 1.41 -29.93
N SER A 215 2.33 1.17 -30.95
CA SER A 215 3.72 1.61 -30.97
C SER A 215 3.85 3.13 -31.06
N GLY A 216 4.53 3.71 -30.07
CA GLY A 216 4.97 5.11 -30.08
C GLY A 216 4.08 6.05 -29.28
N LEU A 217 4.67 6.67 -28.27
CA LEU A 217 4.55 8.11 -28.03
C LEU A 217 5.60 8.56 -27.01
N ASP A 218 6.29 9.65 -27.34
CA ASP A 218 7.23 10.30 -26.43
C ASP A 218 6.53 10.72 -25.12
N SER A 219 7.17 10.45 -23.99
CA SER A 219 6.72 10.89 -22.67
C SER A 219 6.99 12.38 -22.47
N GLY A 220 6.28 13.22 -23.23
CA GLY A 220 6.17 14.67 -23.05
C GLY A 220 4.79 15.07 -22.51
N PRO A 221 4.69 16.13 -21.69
CA PRO A 221 3.40 16.58 -21.17
C PRO A 221 2.63 17.33 -22.26
N GLY A 222 1.70 16.64 -22.94
CA GLY A 222 0.80 17.32 -23.90
C GLY A 222 0.14 16.48 -25.00
N VAL A 223 0.29 15.15 -25.07
CA VAL A 223 -0.29 14.36 -26.17
C VAL A 223 -1.61 13.68 -25.81
N HIS A 224 -2.59 13.84 -26.71
CA HIS A 224 -3.99 13.46 -26.53
C HIS A 224 -4.25 11.95 -26.34
N HIS A 225 -5.12 11.60 -25.38
CA HIS A 225 -5.54 10.22 -25.04
C HIS A 225 -6.49 9.55 -26.08
N LYS A 226 -6.19 9.62 -27.38
CA LYS A 226 -7.06 9.04 -28.43
C LYS A 226 -6.80 7.57 -28.80
N HIS A 227 -5.80 6.90 -28.22
CA HIS A 227 -5.34 5.56 -28.67
C HIS A 227 -5.15 4.47 -27.59
N LEU A 228 -5.53 4.69 -26.33
CA LEU A 228 -5.36 3.69 -25.25
C LEU A 228 -6.47 2.61 -25.18
N GLN A 229 -7.18 2.35 -26.28
CA GLN A 229 -8.42 1.58 -26.28
C GLN A 229 -8.26 0.06 -26.56
N GLN A 230 -7.04 -0.48 -26.52
CA GLN A 230 -6.76 -1.89 -26.89
C GLN A 230 -5.77 -2.67 -25.99
N CYS A 231 -5.39 -2.16 -24.80
CA CYS A 231 -4.55 -2.90 -23.85
C CYS A 231 -5.39 -3.63 -22.79
N SER A 232 -5.67 -4.93 -23.00
CA SER A 232 -6.17 -5.80 -21.92
C SER A 232 -5.00 -6.36 -21.11
N PRO A 233 -5.02 -6.33 -19.76
CA PRO A 233 -4.05 -7.03 -18.93
C PRO A 233 -4.35 -8.54 -18.85
N ASP A 234 -3.30 -9.34 -18.81
CA ASP A 234 -3.36 -10.78 -18.52
C ASP A 234 -3.03 -11.04 -17.05
N LEU A 235 -3.71 -11.99 -16.41
CA LEU A 235 -3.32 -12.52 -15.10
C LEU A 235 -2.37 -13.72 -15.31
N LYS A 236 -1.09 -13.56 -14.99
CA LYS A 236 -0.06 -14.59 -15.19
C LYS A 236 1.06 -14.51 -14.14
N PRO A 237 1.94 -15.53 -14.02
CA PRO A 237 3.17 -15.40 -13.26
C PRO A 237 4.05 -14.27 -13.79
N CYS A 238 4.75 -13.58 -12.89
CA CYS A 238 5.73 -12.55 -13.22
C CYS A 238 6.84 -13.09 -14.14
N GLU A 239 7.04 -12.44 -15.28
CA GLU A 239 8.11 -12.72 -16.24
C GLU A 239 9.39 -11.95 -15.89
N HIS A 240 9.26 -10.78 -15.26
CA HIS A 240 10.37 -9.88 -14.93
C HIS A 240 10.64 -9.81 -13.42
N LEU A 241 10.96 -10.96 -12.81
CA LEU A 241 11.30 -11.05 -11.38
C LEU A 241 12.73 -10.58 -11.13
N ASP A 242 12.92 -9.73 -10.13
CA ASP A 242 14.17 -9.02 -9.87
C ASP A 242 14.49 -8.97 -8.37
N PHE A 243 15.77 -8.76 -8.06
CA PHE A 243 16.28 -8.46 -6.72
C PHE A 243 16.60 -6.96 -6.60
N GLU A 244 16.60 -6.43 -5.38
CA GLU A 244 17.10 -5.08 -5.10
C GLU A 244 18.08 -5.14 -3.94
N LEU A 245 19.36 -4.86 -4.20
CA LEU A 245 20.39 -4.87 -3.15
C LEU A 245 20.30 -3.59 -2.30
N GLU A 246 19.90 -3.77 -1.04
CA GLU A 246 19.52 -2.71 -0.10
C GLU A 246 20.18 -2.87 1.28
N VAL A 247 20.14 -1.80 2.07
CA VAL A 247 20.47 -1.82 3.51
C VAL A 247 19.37 -1.08 4.26
N ALA A 248 18.78 -1.73 5.27
CA ALA A 248 17.74 -1.13 6.10
C ALA A 248 18.26 -0.79 7.51
N ALA A 249 17.88 0.38 8.01
CA ALA A 249 18.09 0.77 9.40
C ALA A 249 16.93 0.28 10.27
N VAL A 250 17.27 -0.21 11.46
CA VAL A 250 16.32 -0.63 12.51
C VAL A 250 16.14 0.50 13.50
N VAL A 251 14.90 0.98 13.67
CA VAL A 251 14.57 1.98 14.68
C VAL A 251 14.67 1.36 16.07
N GLY A 252 15.44 1.98 16.96
CA GLY A 252 15.59 1.60 18.36
C GLY A 252 14.65 2.37 19.27
N VAL A 253 14.87 3.68 19.40
CA VAL A 253 14.01 4.57 20.20
C VAL A 253 12.91 5.14 19.32
N GLY A 254 11.65 4.93 19.69
CA GLY A 254 10.49 5.47 18.97
C GLY A 254 10.31 6.99 19.12
N THR A 255 9.28 7.53 18.49
CA THR A 255 8.87 8.93 18.60
C THR A 255 7.38 9.02 18.95
N THR A 256 6.93 10.16 19.48
CA THR A 256 5.50 10.40 19.76
C THR A 256 4.83 11.01 18.54
N LEU A 257 3.55 10.68 18.29
CA LEU A 257 2.79 11.28 17.19
C LEU A 257 2.78 12.81 17.33
N GLY A 258 3.02 13.52 16.23
CA GLY A 258 3.17 14.98 16.18
C GLY A 258 4.59 15.49 16.48
N THR A 259 5.50 14.67 16.99
CA THR A 259 6.91 15.05 17.19
C THR A 259 7.74 14.86 15.92
N ARG A 260 8.82 15.64 15.78
CA ARG A 260 9.75 15.62 14.65
C ARG A 260 11.15 15.27 15.14
N VAL A 261 11.89 14.50 14.36
CA VAL A 261 13.32 14.23 14.61
C VAL A 261 14.16 15.14 13.71
N SER A 262 15.09 15.90 14.29
CA SER A 262 16.02 16.70 13.50
C SER A 262 17.11 15.82 12.88
N VAL A 263 17.71 16.28 11.78
CA VAL A 263 18.78 15.54 11.08
C VAL A 263 20.04 15.33 11.95
N GLU A 264 20.23 16.14 12.99
CA GLU A 264 21.30 15.98 13.98
C GLU A 264 21.01 14.84 14.98
N HIS A 265 19.74 14.61 15.32
CA HIS A 265 19.31 13.64 16.34
C HIS A 265 18.81 12.31 15.77
N ALA A 266 18.63 12.19 14.46
CA ALA A 266 18.19 10.96 13.80
C ALA A 266 19.02 9.72 14.20
N ARG A 267 20.34 9.88 14.37
CA ARG A 267 21.23 8.78 14.80
C ARG A 267 21.01 8.31 16.25
N ASP A 268 20.33 9.08 17.09
CA ASP A 268 20.00 8.65 18.46
C ASP A 268 18.80 7.67 18.48
N HIS A 269 18.02 7.63 17.39
CA HIS A 269 16.88 6.73 17.20
C HIS A 269 17.22 5.44 16.44
N ILE A 270 18.41 5.32 15.84
CA ILE A 270 18.83 4.14 15.05
C ILE A 270 19.62 3.16 15.92
N PHE A 271 19.13 1.93 16.03
CA PHE A 271 19.83 0.86 16.75
C PHE A 271 20.98 0.26 15.92
N GLY A 272 20.69 -0.08 14.66
CA GLY A 272 21.62 -0.77 13.78
C GLY A 272 21.03 -1.01 12.40
N PHE A 273 21.69 -1.85 11.62
CA PHE A 273 21.43 -2.04 10.20
C PHE A 273 21.42 -3.53 9.82
N VAL A 274 20.65 -3.86 8.78
CA VAL A 274 20.58 -5.20 8.14
C VAL A 274 20.73 -5.06 6.63
N LEU A 275 21.22 -6.10 5.95
CA LEU A 275 21.04 -6.23 4.50
C LEU A 275 19.57 -6.48 4.21
N LEU A 276 19.06 -5.91 3.12
CA LEU A 276 17.70 -6.11 2.65
C LEU A 276 17.69 -6.48 1.15
N ASN A 277 16.76 -7.35 0.76
CA ASN A 277 16.42 -7.62 -0.63
C ASN A 277 14.93 -7.31 -0.83
N ASP A 278 14.60 -6.29 -1.63
CA ASP A 278 13.21 -5.94 -1.92
C ASP A 278 12.76 -6.52 -3.27
N TRP A 279 12.23 -7.74 -3.21
CA TRP A 279 11.91 -8.51 -4.40
C TRP A 279 10.88 -7.79 -5.26
N SER A 280 11.16 -7.75 -6.55
CA SER A 280 10.47 -6.84 -7.44
C SER A 280 9.97 -7.54 -8.69
N ALA A 281 8.65 -7.60 -8.86
CA ALA A 281 8.02 -8.09 -10.09
C ALA A 281 7.79 -6.91 -11.03
N ARG A 282 8.77 -6.62 -11.90
CA ARG A 282 8.87 -5.35 -12.66
C ARG A 282 7.74 -5.13 -13.65
N ASP A 283 7.22 -6.20 -14.22
CA ASP A 283 6.09 -6.21 -15.15
C ASP A 283 4.76 -5.88 -14.45
N ILE A 284 4.50 -6.48 -13.28
CA ILE A 284 3.36 -6.16 -12.42
C ILE A 284 3.49 -4.71 -11.91
N GLN A 285 4.65 -4.35 -11.36
CA GLN A 285 4.96 -3.01 -10.84
C GLN A 285 4.75 -1.92 -11.90
N LYS A 286 5.17 -2.16 -13.15
CA LYS A 286 5.01 -1.22 -14.27
C LYS A 286 3.55 -0.92 -14.60
N TRP A 287 2.66 -1.91 -14.42
CA TRP A 287 1.23 -1.74 -14.70
C TRP A 287 0.48 -1.05 -13.56
N GLU A 288 0.72 -1.45 -12.30
CA GLU A 288 -0.05 -0.97 -11.16
C GLU A 288 0.38 0.41 -10.62
N SER A 289 1.65 0.78 -10.78
CA SER A 289 2.27 1.82 -9.93
C SER A 289 1.82 3.26 -10.20
N VAL A 290 1.08 3.51 -11.28
CA VAL A 290 0.58 4.85 -11.61
C VAL A 290 -0.91 4.97 -11.22
N PRO A 291 -1.31 5.90 -10.33
CA PRO A 291 -0.51 6.96 -9.72
C PRO A 291 -0.01 6.69 -8.29
N LEU A 292 -0.30 5.52 -7.70
CA LEU A 292 -0.23 5.32 -6.24
C LEU A 292 1.12 4.79 -5.70
N GLY A 293 2.07 4.46 -6.57
CA GLY A 293 3.32 3.80 -6.21
C GLY A 293 3.22 2.26 -6.22
N PRO A 294 4.33 1.55 -5.91
CA PRO A 294 4.39 0.09 -5.95
C PRO A 294 3.45 -0.58 -4.93
N LEU A 295 2.87 -1.73 -5.28
CA LEU A 295 2.02 -2.52 -4.39
C LEU A 295 2.28 -4.03 -4.53
N VAL A 296 1.58 -4.74 -5.43
CA VAL A 296 1.72 -6.19 -5.63
C VAL A 296 3.06 -6.55 -6.24
N GLY A 297 3.65 -5.64 -7.01
CA GLY A 297 5.01 -5.74 -7.55
C GLY A 297 6.12 -5.75 -6.50
N LYS A 298 5.80 -5.56 -5.21
CA LYS A 298 6.74 -5.57 -4.06
C LYS A 298 6.24 -6.42 -2.88
N ASN A 299 4.95 -6.33 -2.54
CA ASN A 299 4.39 -6.89 -1.30
C ASN A 299 4.32 -8.43 -1.20
N PHE A 300 4.80 -9.15 -2.21
CA PHE A 300 4.89 -10.61 -2.21
C PHE A 300 6.07 -11.14 -1.39
N GLY A 301 7.11 -10.33 -1.17
CA GLY A 301 8.25 -10.70 -0.35
C GLY A 301 9.33 -9.63 -0.27
N THR A 302 9.80 -9.36 0.94
CA THR A 302 11.00 -8.55 1.23
C THR A 302 11.86 -9.36 2.20
N SER A 303 13.18 -9.30 2.15
CA SER A 303 14.02 -10.24 2.90
C SER A 303 15.21 -9.62 3.58
N ILE A 304 15.46 -9.96 4.84
CA ILE A 304 16.53 -9.34 5.65
C ILE A 304 17.56 -10.34 6.19
N SER A 305 18.81 -9.89 6.34
CA SER A 305 19.83 -10.62 7.09
C SER A 305 19.47 -10.73 8.58
N PRO A 306 19.73 -11.87 9.25
CA PRO A 306 19.27 -12.10 10.62
C PRO A 306 20.06 -11.35 11.70
N TRP A 307 21.22 -10.79 11.35
CA TRP A 307 22.14 -10.10 12.26
C TRP A 307 22.03 -8.58 12.08
N VAL A 308 21.60 -7.89 13.14
CA VAL A 308 21.55 -6.41 13.19
C VAL A 308 22.90 -5.89 13.65
N VAL A 309 23.66 -5.30 12.73
CA VAL A 309 24.96 -4.68 13.01
C VAL A 309 24.70 -3.30 13.63
N THR A 310 25.15 -3.09 14.87
CA THR A 310 24.85 -1.84 15.61
C THR A 310 25.50 -0.61 14.99
N GLN A 311 24.87 0.56 15.14
CA GLN A 311 25.43 1.82 14.64
C GLN A 311 26.82 2.12 15.24
N ASP A 312 27.04 1.83 16.54
CA ASP A 312 28.34 2.04 17.18
C ASP A 312 29.43 1.06 16.68
N ALA A 313 29.06 -0.08 16.05
CA ALA A 313 30.02 -0.95 15.34
C ALA A 313 30.39 -0.40 13.94
N LEU A 314 29.53 0.41 13.33
CA LEU A 314 29.74 1.03 12.03
C LEU A 314 30.40 2.41 12.10
N GLU A 315 30.36 3.10 13.25
CA GLU A 315 30.92 4.44 13.43
C GLU A 315 32.41 4.59 13.00
N PRO A 316 33.32 3.60 13.21
CA PRO A 316 34.70 3.65 12.69
C PRO A 316 34.81 3.72 11.15
N PHE A 317 33.74 3.36 10.44
CA PHE A 317 33.66 3.33 8.98
C PHE A 317 32.81 4.48 8.41
N THR A 318 32.54 5.51 9.23
CA THR A 318 31.88 6.72 8.73
C THR A 318 32.75 7.45 7.70
N CYS A 319 32.13 7.87 6.60
CA CYS A 319 32.78 8.54 5.49
C CYS A 319 31.96 9.77 5.03
N PRO A 320 32.54 10.73 4.29
CA PRO A 320 31.79 11.83 3.72
C PRO A 320 30.68 11.32 2.77
N ALA A 321 29.46 11.83 2.93
CA ALA A 321 28.37 11.53 2.00
C ALA A 321 28.54 12.33 0.67
N PRO A 322 27.97 11.88 -0.46
CA PRO A 322 28.07 12.57 -1.75
C PRO A 322 27.63 14.03 -1.69
N VAL A 323 28.15 14.92 -2.53
CA VAL A 323 27.72 16.34 -2.53
C VAL A 323 26.27 16.45 -3.01
N GLN A 324 25.46 17.23 -2.31
CA GLN A 324 24.09 17.54 -2.72
C GLN A 324 24.04 18.89 -3.45
N ASP A 325 23.47 18.85 -4.65
CA ASP A 325 23.20 20.00 -5.50
C ASP A 325 21.84 19.77 -6.19
N PRO A 326 20.84 20.66 -6.00
CA PRO A 326 20.87 21.85 -5.14
C PRO A 326 21.00 21.52 -3.63
N PRO A 327 21.46 22.46 -2.79
CA PRO A 327 21.41 22.30 -1.34
C PRO A 327 19.97 22.11 -0.84
N PRO A 328 19.68 21.11 0.02
CA PRO A 328 18.32 20.83 0.47
C PRO A 328 17.76 21.94 1.37
N LEU A 329 16.49 21.86 1.76
CA LEU A 329 15.90 22.78 2.74
C LEU A 329 16.55 22.64 4.14
N PRO A 330 16.53 23.68 5.00
CA PRO A 330 17.26 23.71 6.26
C PRO A 330 17.06 22.49 7.17
N TYR A 331 15.86 21.92 7.26
CA TYR A 331 15.57 20.77 8.11
C TYR A 331 16.31 19.47 7.70
N LEU A 332 16.83 19.40 6.47
CA LEU A 332 17.67 18.30 5.96
C LEU A 332 19.15 18.70 5.81
N ARG A 333 19.55 19.93 6.18
CA ARG A 333 20.94 20.40 6.09
C ARG A 333 21.72 19.97 7.33
N ASN A 334 22.52 18.91 7.21
CA ASN A 334 23.47 18.53 8.25
C ASN A 334 24.90 18.96 7.84
N PRO A 335 25.58 19.87 8.57
CA PRO A 335 26.97 20.27 8.26
C PRO A 335 27.99 19.15 8.53
N ARG A 336 27.59 18.09 9.24
CA ARG A 336 28.39 16.88 9.54
C ARG A 336 27.86 15.65 8.79
N ARG A 337 27.17 15.83 7.66
CA ARG A 337 26.53 14.75 6.87
C ARG A 337 27.55 13.67 6.45
N ARG A 338 27.35 12.46 6.94
CA ARG A 338 28.21 11.28 6.72
C ARG A 338 27.38 10.10 6.24
N SER A 339 28.00 9.24 5.45
CA SER A 339 27.52 7.88 5.17
C SER A 339 28.43 6.85 5.88
N PHE A 340 28.28 5.58 5.55
CA PHE A 340 29.14 4.48 6.00
C PHE A 340 29.79 3.80 4.79
N ASP A 341 31.07 3.45 4.89
CA ASP A 341 31.77 2.64 3.89
C ASP A 341 31.47 1.15 4.11
N ILE A 342 30.28 0.74 3.68
CA ILE A 342 29.83 -0.65 3.68
C ILE A 342 29.94 -1.15 2.24
N ARG A 343 30.87 -2.08 1.98
CA ARG A 343 30.96 -2.78 0.70
C ARG A 343 29.81 -3.78 0.62
N LEU A 344 29.15 -3.84 -0.52
CA LEU A 344 27.97 -4.66 -0.76
C LEU A 344 28.17 -5.49 -2.03
N GLU A 345 27.83 -6.77 -1.99
CA GLU A 345 27.85 -7.66 -3.17
C GLU A 345 26.51 -8.40 -3.32
N ALA A 346 26.09 -8.61 -4.56
CA ALA A 346 25.01 -9.55 -4.91
C ALA A 346 25.55 -10.63 -5.87
N ALA A 347 25.25 -11.88 -5.56
CA ALA A 347 25.57 -13.04 -6.40
C ALA A 347 24.32 -13.85 -6.74
N ILE A 348 24.29 -14.43 -7.95
CA ILE A 348 23.24 -15.32 -8.42
C ILE A 348 23.82 -16.72 -8.60
N ARG A 349 23.20 -17.73 -8.01
CA ARG A 349 23.52 -19.16 -8.20
C ARG A 349 22.35 -19.87 -8.89
N PRO A 350 22.47 -20.23 -10.18
CA PRO A 350 21.46 -21.00 -10.88
C PRO A 350 21.26 -22.42 -10.31
N PRO A 351 20.13 -23.08 -10.59
CA PRO A 351 19.90 -24.47 -10.23
C PRO A 351 21.05 -25.39 -10.64
N GLY A 352 21.59 -26.16 -9.68
CA GLY A 352 22.65 -27.13 -9.93
C GLY A 352 24.07 -26.54 -10.08
N ALA A 353 24.25 -25.22 -10.03
CA ALA A 353 25.58 -24.61 -9.96
C ALA A 353 26.19 -24.79 -8.57
N THR A 354 27.49 -25.10 -8.51
CA THR A 354 28.23 -25.29 -7.23
C THR A 354 28.65 -23.96 -6.60
N SER A 355 28.81 -22.92 -7.40
CA SER A 355 29.21 -21.55 -7.03
C SER A 355 28.19 -20.53 -7.54
N GLY A 356 28.11 -19.36 -6.90
CA GLY A 356 27.34 -18.22 -7.39
C GLY A 356 28.23 -17.27 -8.19
N ALA A 357 27.67 -16.65 -9.24
CA ALA A 357 28.34 -15.58 -9.98
C ALA A 357 28.01 -14.23 -9.32
N THR A 358 29.02 -13.46 -8.87
CA THR A 358 28.81 -12.08 -8.42
C THR A 358 28.39 -11.20 -9.60
N VAL A 359 27.20 -10.61 -9.52
CA VAL A 359 26.64 -9.72 -10.56
C VAL A 359 26.69 -8.25 -10.16
N CYS A 360 26.82 -7.93 -8.88
CA CYS A 360 26.95 -6.57 -8.36
C CYS A 360 28.06 -6.48 -7.31
N ARG A 361 28.88 -5.42 -7.38
CA ARG A 361 29.76 -4.91 -6.32
C ARG A 361 29.56 -3.40 -6.19
N THR A 362 28.96 -2.97 -5.09
CA THR A 362 28.59 -1.57 -4.82
C THR A 362 28.94 -1.18 -3.38
N ASN A 363 28.55 0.02 -2.94
CA ASN A 363 28.84 0.52 -1.61
C ASN A 363 27.77 1.49 -1.10
N TYR A 364 27.38 1.35 0.17
CA TYR A 364 26.39 2.21 0.83
C TYR A 364 26.75 3.71 0.81
N ARG A 365 28.05 4.05 0.72
CA ARG A 365 28.53 5.43 0.58
C ARG A 365 28.03 6.17 -0.68
N HIS A 366 27.47 5.47 -1.67
CA HIS A 366 26.91 6.07 -2.88
C HIS A 366 25.51 6.67 -2.71
N LEU A 367 24.82 6.43 -1.59
CA LEU A 367 23.50 7.02 -1.32
C LEU A 367 23.57 8.54 -1.23
N TYR A 368 22.67 9.22 -1.96
CA TYR A 368 22.62 10.68 -2.03
C TYR A 368 21.93 11.27 -0.79
N TRP A 369 20.85 10.64 -0.33
CA TRP A 369 20.20 10.96 0.93
C TRP A 369 20.74 10.03 2.03
N THR A 370 21.17 10.57 3.16
CA THR A 370 21.63 9.75 4.30
C THR A 370 20.45 9.28 5.14
N VAL A 371 20.64 8.21 5.92
CA VAL A 371 19.62 7.72 6.87
C VAL A 371 19.17 8.82 7.86
N ASP A 372 20.08 9.71 8.23
CA ASP A 372 19.77 10.87 9.07
C ASP A 372 18.69 11.77 8.40
N GLN A 373 18.81 11.98 7.08
CA GLN A 373 17.88 12.77 6.28
C GLN A 373 16.57 12.01 6.00
N GLN A 374 16.64 10.70 5.75
CA GLN A 374 15.47 9.82 5.56
C GLN A 374 14.53 9.88 6.77
N MET A 375 15.07 9.68 7.99
CA MET A 375 14.31 9.73 9.23
C MET A 375 13.77 11.14 9.53
N SER A 376 14.58 12.18 9.32
CA SER A 376 14.13 13.56 9.54
C SER A 376 12.99 13.95 8.59
N HIS A 377 13.04 13.49 7.33
CA HIS A 377 11.95 13.69 6.38
C HIS A 377 10.68 12.91 6.78
N LEU A 378 10.80 11.62 7.09
CA LEU A 378 9.67 10.78 7.48
C LEU A 378 8.90 11.34 8.68
N THR A 379 9.62 11.90 9.65
CA THR A 379 9.02 12.48 10.87
C THR A 379 8.63 13.96 10.74
N VAL A 380 8.94 14.65 9.63
CA VAL A 380 8.67 16.12 9.51
C VAL A 380 7.18 16.46 9.59
N GLY A 381 6.33 15.56 9.09
CA GLY A 381 4.86 15.66 9.19
C GLY A 381 4.29 15.30 10.57
N GLY A 382 5.13 14.85 11.52
CA GLY A 382 4.72 14.34 12.83
C GLY A 382 4.46 12.83 12.86
N CYS A 383 4.96 12.06 11.88
CA CYS A 383 4.85 10.60 11.90
C CYS A 383 5.58 10.00 13.13
N SER A 384 4.91 9.10 13.84
CA SER A 384 5.48 8.35 14.97
C SER A 384 6.25 7.13 14.48
N LEU A 385 7.47 6.94 14.98
CA LEU A 385 8.28 5.73 14.78
C LEU A 385 8.22 4.84 16.02
N ARG A 386 8.39 3.53 15.84
CA ARG A 386 8.33 2.52 16.90
C ARG A 386 9.61 1.67 16.94
N PRO A 387 10.01 1.15 18.13
CA PRO A 387 11.10 0.19 18.24
C PRO A 387 10.86 -1.04 17.36
N GLY A 388 11.73 -1.27 16.37
CA GLY A 388 11.66 -2.35 15.39
C GLY A 388 11.13 -1.98 14.01
N ASP A 389 10.70 -0.74 13.78
CA ASP A 389 10.38 -0.26 12.42
C ASP A 389 11.62 -0.28 11.52
N LEU A 390 11.40 -0.51 10.22
CA LEU A 390 12.47 -0.61 9.22
C LEU A 390 12.43 0.55 8.22
N LEU A 391 13.59 1.15 8.00
CA LEU A 391 13.83 2.21 7.02
C LEU A 391 14.83 1.70 5.99
N ALA A 392 14.35 1.23 4.83
CA ALA A 392 15.21 0.78 3.72
C ALA A 392 15.83 1.96 2.96
N SER A 393 16.90 1.68 2.21
CA SER A 393 17.68 2.71 1.52
C SER A 393 17.07 3.16 0.19
N GLY A 394 16.32 2.28 -0.47
CA GLY A 394 16.26 2.20 -1.92
C GLY A 394 17.52 1.53 -2.50
N THR A 395 17.35 0.84 -3.62
CA THR A 395 18.38 0.08 -4.34
C THR A 395 19.72 0.82 -4.45
N VAL A 396 20.80 0.20 -3.96
CA VAL A 396 22.10 0.87 -3.72
C VAL A 396 23.03 0.79 -4.94
N SER A 397 22.64 1.39 -6.08
CA SER A 397 23.52 1.44 -7.26
C SER A 397 24.65 2.46 -7.12
N GLY A 398 25.83 2.14 -7.67
CA GLY A 398 26.98 3.03 -7.80
C GLY A 398 27.20 3.57 -9.23
N PRO A 399 28.34 4.25 -9.50
CA PRO A 399 28.64 4.87 -10.79
C PRO A 399 29.10 3.91 -11.89
N GLU A 400 29.56 2.70 -11.54
CA GLU A 400 30.11 1.72 -12.48
C GLU A 400 29.06 0.68 -12.89
N THR A 401 29.16 0.11 -14.09
CA THR A 401 28.27 -0.98 -14.56
C THR A 401 28.32 -2.22 -13.66
N SER A 402 29.48 -2.48 -13.04
CA SER A 402 29.72 -3.50 -12.00
C SER A 402 28.95 -3.25 -10.70
N SER A 403 28.49 -2.02 -10.47
CA SER A 403 27.86 -1.55 -9.22
C SER A 403 26.36 -1.29 -9.35
N LEU A 404 25.73 -1.77 -10.43
CA LEU A 404 24.28 -1.72 -10.63
C LEU A 404 23.60 -2.79 -9.76
N ALA A 405 22.63 -2.38 -8.94
CA ALA A 405 22.16 -3.14 -7.78
C ALA A 405 20.84 -3.92 -7.98
N CYS A 406 20.37 -4.05 -9.23
CA CYS A 406 19.27 -4.94 -9.64
C CYS A 406 19.47 -5.45 -11.08
N LEU A 407 18.79 -6.55 -11.46
CA LEU A 407 18.83 -7.06 -12.83
C LEU A 407 18.14 -6.12 -13.83
N LEU A 408 17.17 -5.30 -13.42
CA LEU A 408 16.57 -4.29 -14.31
C LEU A 408 17.63 -3.32 -14.86
N GLU A 409 18.58 -2.88 -14.03
CA GLU A 409 19.70 -2.03 -14.45
C GLU A 409 20.79 -2.83 -15.19
N LEU A 410 21.20 -3.99 -14.66
CA LEU A 410 22.23 -4.84 -15.26
C LEU A 410 21.83 -5.30 -16.68
N SER A 411 20.56 -5.66 -16.90
CA SER A 411 20.01 -6.05 -18.21
C SER A 411 19.56 -4.88 -19.09
N GLY A 412 19.63 -3.64 -18.60
CA GLY A 412 19.18 -2.45 -19.32
C GLY A 412 17.71 -2.53 -19.75
N GLY A 413 16.80 -2.87 -18.83
CA GLY A 413 15.38 -3.09 -19.15
C GLY A 413 15.08 -4.42 -19.83
N GLY A 414 15.92 -5.46 -19.65
CA GLY A 414 15.79 -6.75 -20.33
C GLY A 414 16.27 -6.74 -21.79
N THR A 415 16.99 -5.70 -22.22
CA THR A 415 17.47 -5.54 -23.62
C THR A 415 18.81 -6.24 -23.88
N ARG A 416 19.65 -6.41 -22.85
CA ARG A 416 20.93 -7.13 -22.91
C ARG A 416 20.99 -8.28 -21.91
N ASP A 417 21.77 -9.30 -22.25
CA ASP A 417 21.99 -10.47 -21.40
C ASP A 417 23.09 -10.19 -20.36
N VAL A 418 22.82 -10.53 -19.10
CA VAL A 418 23.79 -10.50 -17.99
C VAL A 418 24.47 -11.86 -17.93
N VAL A 419 25.79 -11.91 -18.14
CA VAL A 419 26.57 -13.16 -18.11
C VAL A 419 26.83 -13.60 -16.66
N LEU A 420 26.50 -14.86 -16.35
CA LEU A 420 26.83 -15.46 -15.06
C LEU A 420 28.16 -16.22 -15.15
N ASN A 421 29.24 -15.59 -14.65
CA ASN A 421 30.58 -16.19 -14.62
C ASN A 421 30.72 -17.17 -13.45
N LEU A 422 30.31 -18.43 -13.65
CA LEU A 422 30.29 -19.50 -12.63
C LEU A 422 31.66 -20.15 -12.33
N GLY A 423 32.77 -19.55 -12.79
CA GLY A 423 34.12 -19.94 -12.33
C GLY A 423 34.80 -21.09 -13.09
N ALA A 424 34.58 -21.24 -14.40
CA ALA A 424 35.59 -21.88 -15.25
C ALA A 424 36.84 -20.97 -15.31
N GLU A 425 38.04 -21.56 -15.32
CA GLU A 425 39.30 -20.83 -15.20
C GLU A 425 39.47 -19.72 -16.25
N GLN A 426 40.00 -18.57 -15.82
CA GLN A 426 40.19 -17.39 -16.65
C GLN A 426 41.27 -17.63 -17.71
N SER A 427 40.87 -17.80 -18.97
CA SER A 427 41.69 -17.35 -20.10
C SER A 427 41.55 -15.82 -20.23
N GLN A 428 42.67 -15.13 -20.41
CA GLN A 428 42.72 -13.66 -20.41
C GLN A 428 41.84 -13.05 -21.52
N PRO A 429 41.22 -11.88 -21.28
CA PRO A 429 40.53 -11.16 -22.34
C PRO A 429 41.55 -10.64 -23.36
N SER A 430 41.41 -11.07 -24.61
CA SER A 430 42.08 -10.43 -25.75
C SER A 430 41.30 -9.18 -26.14
N ASP A 431 41.97 -8.03 -26.22
CA ASP A 431 41.38 -6.78 -26.71
C ASP A 431 40.74 -6.96 -28.10
N TYR A 432 39.42 -6.74 -28.23
CA TYR A 432 38.83 -6.43 -29.53
C TYR A 432 37.47 -5.72 -29.39
N GLU A 433 37.39 -4.50 -29.94
CA GLU A 433 36.13 -3.80 -30.21
C GLU A 433 35.50 -4.31 -31.52
N SER A 434 34.23 -4.71 -31.50
CA SER A 434 33.24 -4.47 -32.58
C SER A 434 31.93 -5.21 -32.28
N GLY A 435 30.83 -4.72 -32.86
CA GLY A 435 29.47 -5.14 -32.50
C GLY A 435 29.05 -6.53 -32.98
N TYR A 436 28.03 -7.08 -32.30
CA TYR A 436 27.34 -8.34 -32.61
C TYR A 436 28.23 -9.59 -32.65
N GLN A 437 28.49 -10.17 -31.47
CA GLN A 437 28.97 -11.54 -31.33
C GLN A 437 27.79 -12.52 -31.16
N GLU A 438 27.84 -13.66 -31.84
CA GLU A 438 26.96 -14.80 -31.55
C GLU A 438 27.25 -15.38 -30.16
N LYS A 439 26.22 -15.91 -29.48
CA LYS A 439 26.36 -16.49 -28.14
C LYS A 439 27.37 -17.66 -28.13
N PRO A 440 28.40 -17.63 -27.25
CA PRO A 440 29.21 -18.81 -26.99
C PRO A 440 28.34 -19.97 -26.48
N LYS A 441 28.42 -21.14 -27.13
CA LYS A 441 27.68 -22.34 -26.69
C LYS A 441 28.07 -22.72 -25.26
N GLY A 442 27.11 -22.64 -24.34
CA GLY A 442 27.27 -23.06 -22.94
C GLY A 442 27.39 -21.93 -21.91
N GLN A 443 27.37 -20.66 -22.32
CA GLN A 443 27.38 -19.54 -21.38
C GLN A 443 26.00 -19.33 -20.73
N VAL A 444 25.93 -19.33 -19.39
CA VAL A 444 24.69 -19.08 -18.65
C VAL A 444 24.46 -17.56 -18.56
N THR A 445 23.25 -17.12 -18.86
CA THR A 445 22.87 -15.69 -18.84
C THR A 445 21.54 -15.46 -18.13
N ARG A 446 21.31 -14.24 -17.64
CA ARG A 446 20.04 -13.77 -17.08
C ARG A 446 19.63 -12.43 -17.70
N ARG A 447 18.33 -12.15 -17.65
CA ARG A 447 17.76 -10.80 -17.86
C ARG A 447 16.96 -10.38 -16.63
N PHE A 448 16.20 -11.35 -16.13
CA PHE A 448 15.51 -11.38 -14.86
C PHE A 448 15.77 -12.77 -14.24
N LEU A 449 15.31 -12.98 -13.00
CA LEU A 449 15.51 -14.24 -12.27
C LEU A 449 14.64 -15.37 -12.81
N GLU A 450 15.24 -16.55 -12.94
CA GLU A 450 14.57 -17.81 -13.31
C GLU A 450 14.17 -18.61 -12.06
N ASP A 451 13.28 -19.59 -12.23
CA ASP A 451 12.86 -20.45 -11.12
C ASP A 451 14.02 -21.34 -10.64
N GLY A 452 14.21 -21.38 -9.32
CA GLY A 452 15.31 -22.07 -8.66
C GLY A 452 16.64 -21.30 -8.65
N ASP A 453 16.72 -20.09 -9.22
CA ASP A 453 17.85 -19.20 -8.96
C ASP A 453 17.91 -18.85 -7.46
N GLU A 454 19.12 -18.86 -6.90
CA GLU A 454 19.38 -18.33 -5.57
C GLU A 454 20.05 -16.95 -5.66
N VAL A 455 19.57 -15.99 -4.87
CA VAL A 455 20.21 -14.68 -4.71
C VAL A 455 20.88 -14.61 -3.35
N VAL A 456 22.15 -14.22 -3.34
CA VAL A 456 22.95 -14.03 -2.12
C VAL A 456 23.42 -12.60 -2.05
N LEU A 457 22.90 -11.83 -1.10
CA LEU A 457 23.44 -10.54 -0.73
C LEU A 457 24.44 -10.72 0.41
N SER A 458 25.57 -10.01 0.34
CA SER A 458 26.55 -9.93 1.42
C SER A 458 27.06 -8.50 1.58
N GLY A 459 27.54 -8.15 2.77
CA GLY A 459 28.10 -6.83 3.02
C GLY A 459 29.02 -6.80 4.22
N TYR A 460 30.03 -5.94 4.14
CA TYR A 460 31.02 -5.73 5.19
C TYR A 460 31.72 -4.37 5.11
N CYS A 461 32.15 -3.86 6.25
CA CYS A 461 33.14 -2.79 6.37
C CYS A 461 34.55 -3.38 6.52
N ASP A 462 35.54 -2.77 5.89
CA ASP A 462 36.93 -3.24 5.87
C ASP A 462 37.80 -2.47 6.88
N GLY A 463 38.17 -3.12 7.98
CA GLY A 463 39.08 -2.59 8.99
C GLY A 463 40.57 -2.89 8.70
N GLY A 464 40.88 -3.42 7.51
CA GLY A 464 42.21 -3.86 7.07
C GLY A 464 42.70 -5.15 7.73
N SER A 465 42.56 -5.25 9.05
CA SER A 465 42.92 -6.42 9.87
C SER A 465 41.73 -7.28 10.32
N TYR A 466 40.50 -6.78 10.14
CA TYR A 466 39.23 -7.44 10.47
C TYR A 466 38.11 -6.90 9.56
N ARG A 467 36.96 -7.56 9.53
CA ARG A 467 35.76 -7.09 8.80
C ARG A 467 34.56 -6.96 9.74
N VAL A 468 33.79 -5.88 9.66
CA VAL A 468 32.48 -5.79 10.33
C VAL A 468 31.42 -6.15 9.30
N GLY A 469 30.97 -7.41 9.33
CA GLY A 469 30.08 -7.99 8.31
C GLY A 469 28.66 -8.27 8.79
N PHE A 470 27.74 -8.38 7.84
CA PHE A 470 26.30 -8.51 8.08
C PHE A 470 25.79 -9.97 7.99
N GLY A 471 26.69 -10.95 7.99
CA GLY A 471 26.37 -12.29 7.48
C GLY A 471 25.96 -12.24 6.00
N THR A 472 24.90 -12.96 5.63
CA THR A 472 24.30 -12.98 4.29
C THR A 472 22.77 -12.88 4.33
N CYS A 473 22.19 -12.39 3.24
CA CYS A 473 20.76 -12.54 2.91
C CYS A 473 20.67 -13.50 1.71
N LEU A 474 20.33 -14.77 1.96
CA LEU A 474 20.31 -15.88 0.99
C LEU A 474 18.87 -16.35 0.79
N LEU A 475 18.41 -16.47 -0.46
CA LEU A 475 17.05 -16.92 -0.78
C LEU A 475 16.98 -17.66 -2.11
N ILE A 476 15.96 -18.52 -2.26
CA ILE A 476 15.69 -19.33 -3.45
C ILE A 476 14.36 -18.89 -4.08
N VAL A 477 14.34 -18.68 -5.41
CA VAL A 477 13.11 -18.45 -6.18
C VAL A 477 12.36 -19.77 -6.39
N VAL A 478 11.08 -19.84 -6.05
CA VAL A 478 10.25 -21.06 -6.14
C VAL A 478 9.14 -20.91 -7.18
N CYS A 479 8.99 -21.95 -8.00
CA CYS A 479 7.99 -22.03 -9.07
C CYS A 479 6.54 -21.94 -8.54
N PRO A 480 5.62 -21.24 -9.23
CA PRO A 480 4.25 -21.04 -8.74
C PRO A 480 3.38 -22.30 -8.65
N THR A 481 3.74 -23.38 -9.35
CA THR A 481 2.92 -24.61 -9.46
C THR A 481 3.38 -25.75 -8.56
N ALA A 482 4.42 -25.55 -7.73
CA ALA A 482 4.92 -26.54 -6.78
C ALA A 482 4.02 -26.64 -5.54
N GLY A 483 2.82 -27.19 -5.69
CA GLY A 483 1.88 -27.42 -4.60
C GLY A 483 2.44 -28.41 -3.56
N ALA A 484 2.50 -27.96 -2.30
CA ALA A 484 2.56 -28.76 -1.07
C ALA A 484 3.40 -30.06 -1.10
N VAL A 485 4.66 -30.00 -1.55
CA VAL A 485 5.65 -31.04 -1.20
C VAL A 485 6.33 -30.62 0.10
N ARG A 486 6.25 -31.46 1.13
CA ARG A 486 7.10 -31.34 2.33
C ARG A 486 8.56 -31.45 1.90
N ALA A 487 9.24 -30.31 1.79
CA ALA A 487 10.69 -30.24 1.62
C ALA A 487 11.37 -30.78 2.88
N THR A 488 11.52 -32.11 2.94
CA THR A 488 12.25 -32.78 4.01
C THR A 488 13.72 -32.68 3.66
N LEU A 489 14.45 -31.78 4.31
CA LEU A 489 15.90 -31.66 4.18
C LEU A 489 16.57 -32.95 4.69
N SER A 490 16.90 -33.86 3.77
CA SER A 490 17.77 -35.01 4.04
C SER A 490 19.20 -34.66 3.68
N LEU A 491 19.95 -34.11 4.64
CA LEU A 491 21.41 -34.11 4.60
C LEU A 491 21.94 -35.49 5.06
N PHE A 492 23.10 -35.87 4.51
CA PHE A 492 23.85 -37.14 4.70
C PHE A 492 23.31 -38.38 3.99
N GLY A 493 24.20 -39.14 3.30
CA GLY A 493 23.83 -40.50 2.91
C GLY A 493 24.66 -41.33 1.92
N TRP A 494 25.84 -40.92 1.44
CA TRP A 494 26.76 -41.73 0.60
C TRP A 494 26.23 -42.20 -0.78
N GLY A 495 27.16 -42.38 -1.73
CA GLY A 495 26.83 -42.81 -3.10
C GLY A 495 27.11 -44.28 -3.36
N CYS A 496 26.44 -44.86 -4.37
CA CYS A 496 26.95 -46.02 -5.09
C CYS A 496 26.36 -46.14 -6.51
N GLY A 497 27.22 -46.55 -7.45
CA GLY A 497 27.01 -46.89 -8.87
C GLY A 497 25.58 -46.95 -9.45
N GLY A 498 25.36 -46.18 -10.52
CA GLY A 498 24.11 -46.16 -11.27
C GLY A 498 23.84 -47.34 -12.19
N ARG A 499 22.70 -47.24 -12.90
CA ARG A 499 22.51 -47.68 -14.29
C ARG A 499 21.30 -46.97 -14.90
N SER A 500 21.23 -46.99 -16.22
CA SER A 500 20.11 -46.51 -17.02
C SER A 500 18.86 -47.39 -16.85
N ASP A 501 17.68 -46.88 -17.20
CA ASP A 501 16.99 -47.29 -18.43
C ASP A 501 15.72 -46.44 -18.71
N ASN A 502 15.34 -46.37 -19.99
CA ASN A 502 14.14 -45.68 -20.48
C ASN A 502 12.90 -46.58 -20.39
N GLU A 503 11.72 -46.03 -20.07
CA GLU A 503 10.59 -45.89 -21.02
C GLU A 503 9.33 -45.27 -20.37
N PRO A 504 8.39 -44.69 -21.15
CA PRO A 504 7.24 -43.94 -20.63
C PRO A 504 5.94 -44.78 -20.57
N MET A 505 5.03 -44.46 -19.64
CA MET A 505 3.69 -45.07 -19.59
C MET A 505 2.54 -44.06 -19.47
N LYS A 506 1.40 -44.42 -20.07
CA LYS A 506 0.28 -43.52 -20.41
C LYS A 506 -0.88 -43.59 -19.41
N THR A 507 -1.57 -42.45 -19.29
CA THR A 507 -3.02 -42.26 -19.02
C THR A 507 -3.84 -43.43 -18.43
N GLY A 508 -4.46 -43.21 -17.25
CA GLY A 508 -5.53 -44.06 -16.71
C GLY A 508 -6.44 -43.31 -15.74
N ARG A 509 -7.77 -43.45 -15.90
CA ARG A 509 -8.79 -42.75 -15.10
C ARG A 509 -8.90 -43.31 -13.68
N TRP A 510 -9.14 -42.43 -12.70
CA TRP A 510 -9.69 -42.79 -11.40
C TRP A 510 -11.23 -42.75 -11.44
N ARG A 511 -11.88 -43.67 -10.70
CA ARG A 511 -13.29 -43.62 -10.32
C ARG A 511 -13.42 -44.07 -8.86
N ASP A 512 -14.40 -43.49 -8.20
CA ASP A 512 -14.69 -43.65 -6.78
C ASP A 512 -15.22 -45.04 -6.42
N CYS A 513 -14.94 -45.46 -5.18
CA CYS A 513 -15.75 -46.41 -4.41
C CYS A 513 -15.53 -46.16 -2.91
N CYS A 514 -16.52 -45.59 -2.23
CA CYS A 514 -16.58 -45.53 -0.76
C CYS A 514 -17.47 -46.65 -0.21
N GLY A 515 -17.14 -47.21 0.95
CA GLY A 515 -17.99 -48.20 1.65
C GLY A 515 -17.31 -48.80 2.90
N PRO A 516 -17.79 -48.55 4.13
CA PRO A 516 -17.07 -48.93 5.36
C PRO A 516 -17.73 -50.06 6.20
N SER A 517 -16.90 -50.84 6.90
CA SER A 517 -17.15 -51.61 8.15
C SER A 517 -15.96 -52.58 8.36
N GLY A 518 -15.61 -53.06 9.56
CA GLY A 518 -16.14 -52.85 10.91
C GLY A 518 -15.13 -53.31 11.98
N LEU A 519 -15.51 -53.28 13.27
CA LEU A 519 -14.62 -53.56 14.41
C LEU A 519 -14.18 -55.03 14.53
N CYS A 520 -13.02 -55.25 15.17
CA CYS A 520 -12.82 -56.34 16.12
C CYS A 520 -11.65 -56.05 17.08
N GLY A 521 -11.78 -56.38 18.36
CA GLY A 521 -10.71 -56.22 19.35
C GLY A 521 -10.82 -57.26 20.48
N LEU A 522 -9.67 -57.65 21.04
CA LEU A 522 -9.40 -58.56 22.17
C LEU A 522 -7.88 -58.37 22.51
N GLY A 523 -7.35 -58.43 23.73
CA GLY A 523 -7.94 -58.48 25.07
C GLY A 523 -7.00 -59.13 26.11
N ILE A 524 -6.61 -58.38 27.17
CA ILE A 524 -6.05 -58.85 28.48
C ILE A 524 -4.60 -59.42 28.42
N GLY A 525 -3.62 -59.10 29.29
CA GLY A 525 -3.47 -58.25 30.51
C GLY A 525 -1.96 -58.01 30.79
N SER A 526 -1.38 -57.84 32.00
CA SER A 526 -1.90 -57.69 33.38
C SER A 526 -0.78 -57.27 34.39
N VAL A 527 -0.93 -56.11 35.09
CA VAL A 527 -0.78 -55.85 36.57
C VAL A 527 0.50 -56.38 37.30
N ARG A 528 1.33 -55.61 38.05
CA ARG A 528 1.02 -54.71 39.22
C ARG A 528 2.22 -53.84 39.75
N CYS A 529 1.91 -52.62 40.24
CA CYS A 529 2.59 -51.82 41.32
C CYS A 529 4.09 -51.36 41.18
N ALA A 530 4.55 -50.24 41.78
CA ALA A 530 3.98 -49.37 42.84
C ALA A 530 4.45 -47.88 42.78
N MET A 531 3.65 -46.96 43.37
CA MET A 531 3.93 -45.57 43.85
C MET A 531 4.60 -44.55 42.90
N GLY A 532 4.21 -43.26 42.87
CA GLY A 532 3.21 -42.55 43.66
C GLY A 532 2.87 -41.14 43.13
N CYS A 533 1.95 -40.49 43.83
CA CYS A 533 1.24 -39.23 43.53
C CYS A 533 1.99 -38.09 42.80
N CYS A 534 1.38 -37.55 41.74
CA CYS A 534 1.12 -36.11 41.55
C CYS A 534 0.02 -35.91 40.47
N LEU A 535 -1.07 -35.24 40.82
CA LEU A 535 -2.21 -35.00 39.91
C LEU A 535 -2.22 -33.56 39.37
N ASN A 536 -2.38 -33.47 38.05
CA ASN A 536 -3.07 -32.44 37.25
C ASN A 536 -2.77 -30.95 37.52
N LYS A 537 -2.03 -30.33 36.57
CA LYS A 537 -2.18 -28.90 36.23
C LYS A 537 -2.29 -28.56 34.73
N ASP A 538 -1.97 -29.49 33.82
CA ASP A 538 -1.72 -29.14 32.41
C ASP A 538 -2.91 -29.30 31.44
N ASP A 539 -4.04 -29.90 31.84
CA ASP A 539 -5.20 -30.07 30.94
C ASP A 539 -6.01 -28.77 30.71
N ASN A 540 -5.88 -27.77 31.58
CA ASN A 540 -6.75 -26.58 31.53
C ASN A 540 -6.42 -25.64 30.36
N SER A 541 -5.15 -25.46 29.98
CA SER A 541 -4.76 -24.52 28.90
C SER A 541 -5.20 -25.00 27.53
N ALA A 542 -4.89 -26.25 27.18
CA ALA A 542 -5.29 -26.85 25.90
C ALA A 542 -6.83 -26.92 25.74
N GLN A 543 -7.58 -27.08 26.85
CA GLN A 543 -9.03 -27.02 26.83
C GLN A 543 -9.54 -25.57 26.70
N HIS A 544 -8.86 -24.58 27.29
CA HIS A 544 -9.20 -23.17 27.14
C HIS A 544 -8.99 -22.67 25.71
N GLU A 545 -7.85 -22.99 25.08
CA GLU A 545 -7.54 -22.62 23.68
C GLU A 545 -8.52 -23.24 22.69
N ARG A 546 -8.90 -24.51 22.86
CA ARG A 546 -9.95 -25.16 22.05
C ARG A 546 -11.32 -24.52 22.26
N THR A 547 -11.61 -24.06 23.49
CA THR A 547 -12.87 -23.36 23.79
C THR A 547 -12.88 -21.96 23.19
N GLN A 548 -11.78 -21.21 23.27
CA GLN A 548 -11.63 -19.89 22.63
C GLN A 548 -11.71 -20.00 21.11
N ASN A 549 -10.98 -20.91 20.46
CA ASN A 549 -11.09 -21.10 19.01
C ASN A 549 -12.50 -21.53 18.59
N SER A 550 -13.16 -22.40 19.36
CA SER A 550 -14.57 -22.75 19.11
C SER A 550 -15.53 -21.56 19.29
N GLU A 551 -15.26 -20.66 20.23
CA GLU A 551 -16.09 -19.47 20.45
C GLU A 551 -15.83 -18.39 19.40
N ILE A 552 -14.58 -18.24 18.93
CA ILE A 552 -14.21 -17.40 17.79
C ILE A 552 -14.87 -17.93 16.50
N ASP A 553 -14.81 -19.24 16.23
CA ASP A 553 -15.52 -19.85 15.10
C ASP A 553 -17.04 -19.65 15.18
N LYS A 554 -17.63 -19.68 16.39
CA LYS A 554 -19.05 -19.36 16.60
C LYS A 554 -19.33 -17.87 16.41
N GLN A 555 -18.41 -16.98 16.80
CA GLN A 555 -18.55 -15.53 16.59
C GLN A 555 -18.43 -15.19 15.10
N ILE A 556 -17.49 -15.79 14.37
CA ILE A 556 -17.37 -15.68 12.91
C ILE A 556 -18.65 -16.21 12.25
N LYS A 557 -19.12 -17.41 12.60
CA LYS A 557 -20.38 -17.96 12.05
C LYS A 557 -21.64 -17.21 12.48
N ARG A 558 -21.60 -16.45 13.58
CA ARG A 558 -22.67 -15.50 13.95
C ARG A 558 -22.57 -14.25 13.07
N ALA A 559 -21.41 -13.61 12.98
CA ALA A 559 -21.17 -12.47 12.11
C ALA A 559 -21.51 -12.76 10.63
N GLU A 560 -21.16 -13.95 10.10
CA GLU A 560 -21.57 -14.42 8.76
C GLU A 560 -23.09 -14.65 8.63
N ARG A 561 -23.78 -14.98 9.73
CA ARG A 561 -25.23 -15.18 9.77
C ARG A 561 -25.99 -13.87 9.96
N ASP A 562 -25.34 -12.89 10.59
CA ASP A 562 -25.84 -11.54 10.84
C ASP A 562 -25.62 -10.66 9.59
N ASP A 563 -24.47 -10.72 8.91
CA ASP A 563 -24.25 -10.06 7.61
C ASP A 563 -25.15 -10.67 6.51
N LYS A 564 -25.56 -11.93 6.63
CA LYS A 564 -26.64 -12.56 5.81
C LYS A 564 -28.04 -11.99 6.07
N GLN A 565 -28.26 -11.17 7.11
CA GLN A 565 -29.51 -10.43 7.32
C GLN A 565 -29.45 -8.99 6.78
N ILE A 566 -28.25 -8.49 6.45
CA ILE A 566 -28.03 -7.13 5.96
C ILE A 566 -28.21 -7.08 4.44
N THR A 567 -29.10 -6.20 3.99
CA THR A 567 -29.41 -6.01 2.57
C THR A 567 -28.57 -4.84 2.03
N LYS A 568 -27.56 -5.15 1.22
CA LYS A 568 -26.57 -4.19 0.71
C LYS A 568 -27.10 -3.47 -0.53
N ILE A 569 -27.04 -2.14 -0.53
CA ILE A 569 -27.56 -1.27 -1.59
C ILE A 569 -26.46 -0.32 -2.06
N LEU A 570 -26.26 -0.22 -3.37
CA LEU A 570 -25.21 0.60 -3.95
C LEU A 570 -25.79 1.77 -4.77
N LEU A 571 -25.42 3.01 -4.43
CA LEU A 571 -25.82 4.21 -5.18
C LEU A 571 -24.84 4.44 -6.34
N LEU A 572 -25.24 4.16 -7.57
CA LEU A 572 -24.41 4.30 -8.77
C LEU A 572 -24.86 5.46 -9.68
N GLY A 573 -24.05 5.82 -10.66
CA GLY A 573 -24.33 6.87 -11.64
C GLY A 573 -23.21 7.90 -11.79
N ALA A 574 -23.30 8.75 -12.82
CA ALA A 574 -22.24 9.68 -13.23
C ALA A 574 -21.91 10.77 -12.18
N GLY A 575 -20.87 11.56 -12.42
CA GLY A 575 -20.60 12.76 -11.62
C GLY A 575 -21.85 13.66 -11.56
N GLU A 576 -22.05 14.38 -10.45
CA GLU A 576 -23.16 15.34 -10.27
C GLU A 576 -24.60 14.78 -10.35
N SER A 577 -24.79 13.47 -10.56
CA SER A 577 -26.12 12.87 -10.74
C SER A 577 -27.05 12.87 -9.51
N GLY A 578 -26.58 13.37 -8.37
CA GLY A 578 -27.35 13.58 -7.13
C GLY A 578 -27.36 12.42 -6.13
N LYS A 579 -26.54 11.38 -6.33
CA LYS A 579 -26.38 10.23 -5.38
C LYS A 579 -26.20 10.70 -3.93
N SER A 580 -25.21 11.55 -3.66
CA SER A 580 -24.89 12.03 -2.32
C SER A 580 -26.00 12.87 -1.70
N THR A 581 -26.86 13.51 -2.50
CA THR A 581 -28.06 14.19 -1.99
C THR A 581 -29.12 13.17 -1.56
N ILE A 582 -29.35 12.11 -2.33
CA ILE A 582 -30.22 10.98 -1.95
C ILE A 582 -29.67 10.26 -0.70
N PHE A 583 -28.36 10.08 -0.59
CA PHE A 583 -27.69 9.53 0.59
C PHE A 583 -27.93 10.40 1.85
N LYS A 584 -27.79 11.73 1.73
CA LYS A 584 -28.16 12.66 2.81
C LYS A 584 -29.65 12.58 3.15
N GLN A 585 -30.54 12.41 2.16
CA GLN A 585 -31.98 12.23 2.43
C GLN A 585 -32.30 10.94 3.19
N ILE A 586 -31.58 9.84 2.93
CA ILE A 586 -31.73 8.58 3.66
C ILE A 586 -31.45 8.80 5.16
N LYS A 587 -30.42 9.58 5.51
CA LYS A 587 -30.15 10.00 6.90
C LYS A 587 -31.25 10.90 7.48
N VAL A 588 -31.87 11.77 6.68
CA VAL A 588 -33.02 12.60 7.12
C VAL A 588 -34.28 11.77 7.35
N LEU A 589 -34.53 10.73 6.55
CA LEU A 589 -35.78 9.97 6.56
C LEU A 589 -35.80 8.80 7.55
N PHE A 590 -34.66 8.11 7.71
CA PHE A 590 -34.58 6.84 8.43
C PHE A 590 -33.64 6.88 9.65
N GLN A 591 -33.01 8.02 9.92
CA GLN A 591 -32.22 8.28 11.12
C GLN A 591 -32.71 9.60 11.77
N ARG A 592 -31.95 10.17 12.71
CA ARG A 592 -32.33 11.39 13.45
C ARG A 592 -32.12 12.69 12.66
N GLY A 593 -31.91 12.62 11.35
CA GLY A 593 -31.49 13.77 10.55
C GLY A 593 -30.08 14.26 10.89
N PHE A 594 -29.85 15.55 10.71
CA PHE A 594 -28.58 16.21 11.03
C PHE A 594 -28.70 17.00 12.34
N SER A 595 -27.74 16.82 13.25
CA SER A 595 -27.68 17.62 14.49
C SER A 595 -27.27 19.06 14.21
N ASP A 596 -27.47 19.97 15.17
CA ASP A 596 -27.09 21.38 15.02
C ASP A 596 -25.56 21.55 14.88
N GLU A 597 -24.79 20.67 15.51
CA GLU A 597 -23.33 20.54 15.36
C GLU A 597 -22.97 20.09 13.94
N GLU A 598 -23.55 18.98 13.46
CA GLU A 598 -23.31 18.48 12.10
C GLU A 598 -23.73 19.50 11.03
N ARG A 599 -24.82 20.25 11.25
CA ARG A 599 -25.23 21.33 10.34
C ARG A 599 -24.23 22.50 10.36
N SER A 600 -23.62 22.79 11.50
CA SER A 600 -22.62 23.86 11.63
C SER A 600 -21.35 23.57 10.82
N ASP A 601 -20.91 22.31 10.72
CA ASP A 601 -19.77 21.90 9.89
C ASP A 601 -19.97 22.23 8.39
N PHE A 602 -21.22 22.22 7.92
CA PHE A 602 -21.55 22.60 6.53
C PHE A 602 -21.50 24.12 6.27
N LYS A 603 -21.40 24.98 7.31
CA LYS A 603 -21.42 26.45 7.14
C LYS A 603 -20.33 26.91 6.18
N LYS A 604 -19.10 26.43 6.40
CA LYS A 604 -17.95 26.78 5.53
C LYS A 604 -18.13 26.26 4.11
N ILE A 605 -18.71 25.08 3.95
CA ILE A 605 -18.94 24.42 2.66
C ILE A 605 -19.95 25.23 1.82
N VAL A 606 -21.04 25.70 2.44
CA VAL A 606 -22.02 26.58 1.79
C VAL A 606 -21.37 27.90 1.37
N HIS A 607 -20.57 28.53 2.24
CA HIS A 607 -19.84 29.76 1.87
C HIS A 607 -18.92 29.54 0.66
N VAL A 608 -18.13 28.47 0.65
CA VAL A 608 -17.26 28.12 -0.49
C VAL A 608 -18.08 27.88 -1.77
N ASN A 609 -19.22 27.18 -1.68
CA ASN A 609 -20.10 26.97 -2.84
C ASN A 609 -20.67 28.29 -3.39
N VAL A 610 -21.02 29.25 -2.54
CA VAL A 610 -21.48 30.60 -2.96
C VAL A 610 -20.39 31.32 -3.75
N TYR A 611 -19.19 31.48 -3.18
CA TYR A 611 -18.08 32.20 -3.82
C TYR A 611 -17.64 31.54 -5.14
N GLN A 612 -17.56 30.21 -5.18
CA GLN A 612 -17.22 29.49 -6.40
C GLN A 612 -18.29 29.61 -7.48
N SER A 613 -19.58 29.58 -7.10
CA SER A 613 -20.68 29.69 -8.07
C SER A 613 -20.75 31.08 -8.70
N ILE A 614 -20.53 32.16 -7.93
CA ILE A 614 -20.57 33.52 -8.49
C ILE A 614 -19.33 33.78 -9.36
N LYS A 615 -18.17 33.19 -9.02
CA LYS A 615 -16.98 33.22 -9.88
C LYS A 615 -17.22 32.57 -11.25
N VAL A 616 -17.85 31.39 -11.31
CA VAL A 616 -18.18 30.73 -12.58
C VAL A 616 -19.09 31.61 -13.46
N LEU A 617 -20.01 32.36 -12.86
CA LEU A 617 -20.84 33.32 -13.59
C LEU A 617 -20.08 34.59 -14.03
N LEU A 618 -19.07 35.02 -13.27
CA LEU A 618 -18.21 36.15 -13.62
C LEU A 618 -17.26 35.80 -14.76
N ASP A 619 -16.58 34.66 -14.67
CA ASP A 619 -15.68 34.15 -15.72
C ASP A 619 -16.49 33.89 -17.01
N GLY A 620 -17.61 33.16 -16.91
CA GLY A 620 -18.46 32.84 -18.07
C GLY A 620 -19.09 34.06 -18.75
N ARG A 621 -19.29 35.19 -18.03
CA ARG A 621 -19.72 36.45 -18.67
C ARG A 621 -18.64 36.97 -19.61
N GLN A 622 -17.38 36.84 -19.22
CA GLN A 622 -16.24 37.38 -19.95
C GLN A 622 -16.05 36.57 -21.22
N ASP A 623 -16.06 35.24 -21.09
CA ASP A 623 -15.99 34.30 -22.22
C ASP A 623 -17.12 34.56 -23.24
N PHE A 624 -18.37 34.72 -22.79
CA PHE A 624 -19.50 35.02 -23.69
C PHE A 624 -19.47 36.43 -24.29
N PHE A 625 -18.93 37.42 -23.56
CA PHE A 625 -18.74 38.77 -24.10
C PHE A 625 -17.68 38.76 -25.22
N GLU A 626 -16.59 38.03 -25.04
CA GLU A 626 -15.53 37.87 -26.03
C GLU A 626 -15.99 37.01 -27.23
N SER A 627 -16.71 35.90 -27.01
CA SER A 627 -17.17 35.02 -28.09
C SER A 627 -18.25 35.64 -28.97
N ASP A 628 -19.25 36.28 -28.36
CA ASP A 628 -20.43 36.75 -29.07
C ASP A 628 -20.33 38.24 -29.45
N SER A 629 -19.35 38.98 -28.88
CA SER A 629 -19.26 40.45 -28.97
C SER A 629 -20.55 41.16 -28.55
N ASN A 630 -21.32 40.56 -27.64
CA ASN A 630 -22.67 41.00 -27.30
C ASN A 630 -22.69 41.80 -25.97
N PRO A 631 -23.08 43.08 -25.97
CA PRO A 631 -23.09 43.93 -24.76
C PRO A 631 -24.11 43.48 -23.70
N VAL A 632 -24.95 42.48 -23.98
CA VAL A 632 -25.86 41.91 -22.97
C VAL A 632 -25.12 41.27 -21.78
N TYR A 633 -23.84 40.91 -21.92
CA TYR A 633 -23.01 40.33 -20.85
C TYR A 633 -22.14 41.37 -20.11
N SER A 634 -22.24 42.66 -20.48
CA SER A 634 -21.56 43.75 -19.77
C SER A 634 -22.24 44.02 -18.42
N LEU A 635 -21.44 44.20 -17.36
CA LEU A 635 -21.95 44.61 -16.05
C LEU A 635 -22.36 46.09 -16.06
N LEU A 636 -23.23 46.46 -15.11
CA LEU A 636 -23.48 47.87 -14.83
C LEU A 636 -22.18 48.54 -14.33
N PRO A 637 -21.88 49.82 -14.68
CA PRO A 637 -20.60 50.45 -14.36
C PRO A 637 -20.22 50.48 -12.88
N GLY A 638 -21.21 50.47 -11.97
CA GLY A 638 -20.99 50.40 -10.52
C GLY A 638 -20.70 48.99 -9.98
N ASN A 639 -20.79 47.96 -10.82
CA ASN A 639 -20.66 46.55 -10.44
C ASN A 639 -19.31 45.93 -10.86
N GLU A 640 -18.61 46.47 -11.87
CA GLU A 640 -17.27 46.02 -12.30
C GLU A 640 -16.27 45.91 -11.14
N ARG A 641 -16.22 46.92 -10.25
CA ARG A 641 -15.32 46.90 -9.09
C ARG A 641 -15.73 45.85 -8.03
N LEU A 642 -17.02 45.54 -7.91
CA LEU A 642 -17.53 44.49 -7.02
C LEU A 642 -17.22 43.10 -7.58
N ALA A 643 -17.42 42.92 -8.88
CA ALA A 643 -17.06 41.72 -9.62
C ALA A 643 -15.58 41.35 -9.43
N GLN A 644 -14.66 42.30 -9.60
CA GLN A 644 -13.23 42.06 -9.36
C GLN A 644 -12.97 41.64 -7.90
N LYS A 645 -13.48 42.40 -6.92
CA LYS A 645 -13.33 42.09 -5.48
C LYS A 645 -13.80 40.68 -5.13
N ILE A 646 -14.97 40.28 -5.63
CA ILE A 646 -15.56 38.96 -5.35
C ILE A 646 -14.79 37.85 -6.08
N SER A 647 -14.30 38.09 -7.30
CA SER A 647 -13.43 37.15 -8.02
C SER A 647 -12.09 36.95 -7.31
N ASP A 648 -11.46 38.03 -6.84
CA ASP A 648 -10.21 37.98 -6.06
C ASP A 648 -10.38 37.13 -4.78
N ILE A 649 -11.50 37.29 -4.07
CA ILE A 649 -11.83 36.48 -2.89
C ILE A 649 -12.07 35.01 -3.29
N ALA A 650 -12.77 34.75 -4.38
CA ALA A 650 -13.07 33.39 -4.86
C ALA A 650 -11.86 32.66 -5.49
N ASN A 651 -10.76 33.37 -5.75
CA ASN A 651 -9.47 32.79 -6.16
C ASN A 651 -8.63 32.28 -4.98
N LEU A 652 -8.99 32.61 -3.73
CA LEU A 652 -8.29 32.11 -2.54
C LEU A 652 -8.51 30.60 -2.36
N SER A 653 -7.53 29.93 -1.75
CA SER A 653 -7.67 28.51 -1.40
C SER A 653 -8.75 28.32 -0.31
N SER A 654 -9.44 27.18 -0.28
CA SER A 654 -10.55 26.94 0.67
C SER A 654 -10.24 27.22 2.16
N PRO A 655 -9.01 27.00 2.68
CA PRO A 655 -8.63 27.39 4.04
C PRO A 655 -8.45 28.90 4.26
N GLU A 656 -8.11 29.65 3.21
CA GLU A 656 -7.84 31.10 3.24
C GLU A 656 -9.07 31.95 2.88
N LEU A 657 -10.03 31.34 2.17
CA LEU A 657 -11.28 31.96 1.76
C LEU A 657 -12.07 32.41 3.02
N PRO A 658 -12.53 33.67 3.11
CA PRO A 658 -13.21 34.21 4.30
C PRO A 658 -14.56 33.54 4.55
N ASP A 659 -15.18 33.82 5.69
CA ASP A 659 -16.61 33.51 5.87
C ASP A 659 -17.48 34.58 5.21
N LEU A 660 -18.58 34.15 4.61
CA LEU A 660 -19.57 35.06 4.06
C LEU A 660 -20.18 35.87 5.20
N ASN A 661 -20.11 37.19 5.08
CA ASN A 661 -20.71 38.15 6.00
C ASN A 661 -21.77 39.00 5.28
N GLY A 662 -22.54 39.80 6.02
CA GLY A 662 -23.63 40.61 5.47
C GLY A 662 -23.19 41.54 4.34
N ASP A 663 -22.00 42.14 4.43
CA ASP A 663 -21.46 43.03 3.39
C ASP A 663 -21.18 42.26 2.09
N ALA A 664 -20.48 41.13 2.16
CA ALA A 664 -20.18 40.29 1.00
C ALA A 664 -21.45 39.63 0.42
N ALA A 665 -22.42 39.27 1.27
CA ALA A 665 -23.72 38.77 0.84
C ALA A 665 -24.50 39.82 0.04
N ALA A 666 -24.54 41.07 0.51
CA ALA A 666 -25.19 42.17 -0.20
C ALA A 666 -24.48 42.54 -1.53
N GLU A 667 -23.14 42.43 -1.57
CA GLU A 667 -22.37 42.59 -2.81
C GLU A 667 -22.67 41.46 -3.82
N ILE A 668 -22.78 40.21 -3.37
CA ILE A 668 -23.11 39.05 -4.22
C ILE A 668 -24.58 39.10 -4.68
N ASP A 669 -25.53 39.50 -3.82
CA ASP A 669 -26.93 39.74 -4.19
C ASP A 669 -27.04 40.79 -5.31
N ARG A 670 -26.30 41.89 -5.17
CA ARG A 670 -26.25 42.96 -6.17
C ARG A 670 -25.65 42.50 -7.50
N LEU A 671 -24.65 41.60 -7.48
CA LEU A 671 -24.11 40.97 -8.69
C LEU A 671 -25.11 39.96 -9.28
N TRP A 672 -25.78 39.16 -8.46
CA TRP A 672 -26.79 38.19 -8.91
C TRP A 672 -27.95 38.88 -9.65
N LYS A 673 -28.36 40.06 -9.19
CA LYS A 673 -29.41 40.90 -9.82
C LYS A 673 -28.92 41.69 -11.04
N ASP A 674 -27.64 41.66 -11.40
CA ASP A 674 -27.11 42.36 -12.57
C ASP A 674 -27.62 41.75 -13.89
N PRO A 675 -28.08 42.54 -14.88
CA PRO A 675 -28.57 42.04 -16.15
C PRO A 675 -27.58 41.15 -16.92
N GLY A 676 -26.28 41.42 -16.82
CA GLY A 676 -25.21 40.65 -17.48
C GLY A 676 -24.98 39.29 -16.83
N ILE A 677 -25.02 39.23 -15.49
CA ILE A 677 -24.97 37.96 -14.75
C ILE A 677 -26.24 37.14 -15.01
N GLN A 678 -27.41 37.78 -15.03
CA GLN A 678 -28.67 37.12 -15.40
C GLN A 678 -28.71 36.67 -16.87
N ALA A 679 -28.03 37.36 -17.80
CA ALA A 679 -27.87 36.90 -19.18
C ALA A 679 -26.96 35.68 -19.26
N THR A 680 -25.83 35.70 -18.55
CA THR A 680 -24.88 34.58 -18.45
C THR A 680 -25.54 33.34 -17.83
N PHE A 681 -26.30 33.50 -16.75
CA PHE A 681 -27.02 32.41 -16.09
C PHE A 681 -28.05 31.72 -17.01
N ARG A 682 -28.66 32.42 -17.98
CA ARG A 682 -29.56 31.79 -18.97
C ARG A 682 -28.85 30.79 -19.88
N ARG A 683 -27.51 30.89 -20.00
CA ARG A 683 -26.61 29.96 -20.70
C ARG A 683 -25.79 29.09 -19.74
N ALA A 684 -26.21 28.94 -18.47
CA ALA A 684 -25.49 28.13 -17.49
C ALA A 684 -25.32 26.64 -17.88
N ASN A 685 -26.02 26.14 -18.90
CA ASN A 685 -25.77 24.81 -19.47
C ASN A 685 -24.48 24.72 -20.33
N GLU A 686 -23.87 25.85 -20.67
CA GLU A 686 -22.57 25.95 -21.36
C GLU A 686 -21.43 26.19 -20.35
N LEU A 687 -21.76 26.41 -19.08
CA LEU A 687 -20.82 26.64 -17.98
C LEU A 687 -20.80 25.42 -17.05
N GLN A 688 -19.70 25.24 -16.32
CA GLN A 688 -19.58 24.22 -15.27
C GLN A 688 -20.21 24.69 -13.94
N LEU A 689 -21.38 25.35 -14.01
CA LEU A 689 -22.06 25.95 -12.86
C LEU A 689 -22.78 24.88 -12.02
N PRO A 690 -22.62 24.85 -10.68
CA PRO A 690 -23.41 23.96 -9.83
C PRO A 690 -24.91 24.28 -9.85
N ASP A 691 -25.77 23.25 -9.95
CA ASP A 691 -27.23 23.44 -9.92
C ASP A 691 -27.76 24.11 -8.64
N CYS A 692 -27.02 24.03 -7.52
CA CYS A 692 -27.35 24.70 -6.26
C CYS A 692 -27.08 26.21 -6.24
N ALA A 693 -26.41 26.76 -7.27
CA ALA A 693 -26.05 28.18 -7.33
C ALA A 693 -27.25 29.11 -7.14
N GLN A 694 -28.34 28.89 -7.90
CA GLN A 694 -29.56 29.70 -7.77
C GLN A 694 -30.15 29.63 -6.36
N TYR A 695 -30.23 28.43 -5.76
CA TYR A 695 -30.79 28.27 -4.42
C TYR A 695 -30.04 29.11 -3.39
N PHE A 696 -28.70 29.10 -3.43
CA PHE A 696 -27.89 29.88 -2.50
C PHE A 696 -27.96 31.38 -2.77
N PHE A 697 -28.01 31.84 -4.03
CA PHE A 697 -28.16 33.26 -4.33
C PHE A 697 -29.54 33.80 -3.95
N ASP A 698 -30.61 33.05 -4.21
CA ASP A 698 -31.98 33.43 -3.82
C ASP A 698 -32.19 33.40 -2.29
N ASN A 699 -31.24 32.86 -1.52
CA ASN A 699 -31.21 32.82 -0.05
C ASN A 699 -30.04 33.61 0.58
N ILE A 700 -29.30 34.40 -0.20
CA ILE A 700 -27.97 34.92 0.18
C ILE A 700 -27.99 35.77 1.47
N ASP A 701 -29.04 36.57 1.69
CA ASP A 701 -29.23 37.39 2.90
C ASP A 701 -29.25 36.55 4.19
N ARG A 702 -29.88 35.37 4.13
CA ARG A 702 -29.96 34.42 5.25
C ARG A 702 -28.63 33.72 5.50
N ILE A 703 -27.88 33.42 4.44
CA ILE A 703 -26.60 32.73 4.49
C ILE A 703 -25.48 33.67 4.99
N GLY A 704 -25.56 34.97 4.66
CA GLY A 704 -24.62 36.00 5.13
C GLY A 704 -24.88 36.49 6.57
N ALA A 705 -25.92 36.00 7.24
CA ALA A 705 -26.24 36.40 8.61
C ALA A 705 -25.15 35.95 9.61
N PRO A 706 -24.79 36.76 10.62
CA PRO A 706 -23.70 36.42 11.55
C PRO A 706 -24.00 35.14 12.35
N ASP A 707 -25.26 34.95 12.73
CA ASP A 707 -25.83 33.80 13.42
C ASP A 707 -26.29 32.67 12.48
N TYR A 708 -25.96 32.73 11.18
CA TYR A 708 -26.31 31.68 10.22
C TYR A 708 -25.83 30.30 10.68
N ILE A 709 -26.78 29.39 10.88
CA ILE A 709 -26.57 27.94 11.00
C ILE A 709 -27.29 27.31 9.79
N PRO A 710 -26.61 26.47 8.99
CA PRO A 710 -27.23 25.80 7.85
C PRO A 710 -28.51 25.05 8.22
N THR A 711 -29.56 25.25 7.42
CA THR A 711 -30.79 24.45 7.48
C THR A 711 -30.52 23.05 6.93
N GLN A 712 -31.45 22.11 7.15
CA GLN A 712 -31.35 20.79 6.51
C GLN A 712 -31.36 20.90 4.96
N GLU A 713 -32.06 21.89 4.41
CA GLU A 713 -32.10 22.14 2.96
C GLU A 713 -30.75 22.65 2.44
N ASP A 714 -30.09 23.57 3.15
CA ASP A 714 -28.73 24.03 2.82
C ASP A 714 -27.74 22.85 2.81
N VAL A 715 -27.85 21.91 3.76
CA VAL A 715 -27.04 20.69 3.81
C VAL A 715 -27.31 19.77 2.61
N LEU A 716 -28.56 19.65 2.15
CA LEU A 716 -28.90 18.86 0.95
C LEU A 716 -28.31 19.48 -0.33
N PHE A 717 -28.38 20.81 -0.48
CA PHE A 717 -27.82 21.53 -1.62
C PHE A 717 -26.29 21.73 -1.57
N ALA A 718 -25.66 21.64 -0.39
CA ALA A 718 -24.22 21.80 -0.22
C ALA A 718 -23.43 20.75 -1.03
N ARG A 719 -22.67 21.23 -2.01
CA ARG A 719 -21.89 20.44 -2.96
C ARG A 719 -20.51 20.17 -2.40
N ILE A 720 -20.34 18.95 -1.89
CA ILE A 720 -19.03 18.35 -1.58
C ILE A 720 -18.66 17.45 -2.76
N ARG A 721 -17.39 17.45 -3.18
CA ARG A 721 -16.89 16.48 -4.16
C ARG A 721 -16.69 15.14 -3.44
N THR A 722 -17.64 14.21 -3.61
CA THR A 722 -17.60 12.88 -3.00
C THR A 722 -16.39 12.09 -3.50
N THR A 723 -15.43 11.87 -2.61
CA THR A 723 -14.24 11.05 -2.82
C THR A 723 -14.27 9.84 -1.87
N GLY A 724 -13.98 8.65 -2.39
CA GLY A 724 -14.06 7.41 -1.62
C GLY A 724 -15.47 6.83 -1.57
N VAL A 725 -15.78 6.21 -0.43
CA VAL A 725 -17.03 5.49 -0.15
C VAL A 725 -17.55 6.01 1.19
N ALA A 726 -18.84 6.35 1.26
CA ALA A 726 -19.56 6.60 2.49
C ALA A 726 -20.63 5.51 2.66
N GLU A 727 -20.81 4.99 3.88
CA GLU A 727 -21.85 4.01 4.17
C GLU A 727 -22.80 4.50 5.28
N THR A 728 -24.04 4.01 5.25
CA THR A 728 -24.99 4.26 6.33
C THR A 728 -25.95 3.09 6.49
N GLU A 729 -26.38 2.85 7.73
CA GLU A 729 -27.27 1.75 8.09
C GLU A 729 -28.57 2.25 8.69
N PHE A 730 -29.68 1.58 8.37
CA PHE A 730 -30.97 1.78 9.02
C PHE A 730 -31.84 0.53 8.91
N VAL A 731 -32.86 0.45 9.76
CA VAL A 731 -33.83 -0.65 9.76
C VAL A 731 -35.01 -0.28 8.84
N SER A 732 -35.54 -1.21 8.05
CA SER A 732 -36.75 -0.96 7.24
C SER A 732 -37.89 -0.46 8.15
N PRO A 733 -38.59 0.63 7.77
CA PRO A 733 -39.77 1.11 8.50
C PRO A 733 -40.90 0.08 8.56
N GLU A 734 -41.07 -0.71 7.49
CA GLU A 734 -42.14 -1.70 7.34
C GLU A 734 -41.75 -3.06 7.93
N ASN A 735 -40.45 -3.39 7.98
CA ASN A 735 -39.97 -4.66 8.51
C ASN A 735 -38.77 -4.50 9.47
N PRO A 736 -39.01 -4.50 10.80
CA PRO A 736 -37.97 -4.39 11.83
C PRO A 736 -36.88 -5.49 11.80
N LYS A 737 -37.05 -6.56 11.00
CA LYS A 737 -36.07 -7.64 10.82
C LYS A 737 -35.17 -7.44 9.60
N LEU A 738 -35.37 -6.39 8.81
CA LEU A 738 -34.56 -6.09 7.64
C LEU A 738 -33.70 -4.86 7.91
N VAL A 739 -32.37 -5.04 7.82
CA VAL A 739 -31.40 -3.95 7.94
C VAL A 739 -30.87 -3.61 6.55
N TYR A 740 -30.95 -2.34 6.18
CA TYR A 740 -30.38 -1.81 4.95
C TYR A 740 -29.02 -1.17 5.24
N ARG A 741 -28.01 -1.54 4.45
CA ARG A 741 -26.71 -0.86 4.39
C ARG A 741 -26.56 -0.23 3.02
N VAL A 742 -26.53 1.09 2.97
CA VAL A 742 -26.47 1.88 1.72
C VAL A 742 -25.07 2.48 1.56
N TYR A 743 -24.52 2.36 0.36
CA TYR A 743 -23.20 2.87 -0.01
C TYR A 743 -23.32 4.02 -1.03
N ASP A 744 -22.83 5.21 -0.69
CA ASP A 744 -22.60 6.31 -1.64
C ASP A 744 -21.15 6.29 -2.13
N VAL A 745 -20.96 6.38 -3.45
CA VAL A 745 -19.66 6.29 -4.10
C VAL A 745 -19.43 7.44 -5.07
N GLY A 746 -18.17 7.88 -5.18
CA GLY A 746 -17.77 8.88 -6.17
C GLY A 746 -18.16 8.47 -7.60
N GLY A 747 -18.94 9.32 -8.28
CA GLY A 747 -19.44 9.08 -9.64
C GLY A 747 -18.51 9.55 -10.77
N GLN A 748 -17.48 10.32 -10.42
CA GLN A 748 -16.45 10.82 -11.35
C GLN A 748 -15.60 9.66 -11.88
N ARG A 749 -15.15 9.73 -13.14
CA ARG A 749 -14.46 8.60 -13.81
C ARG A 749 -13.30 8.01 -12.98
N ASN A 750 -12.53 8.87 -12.30
CA ASN A 750 -11.38 8.47 -11.48
C ASN A 750 -11.76 7.72 -10.19
N GLU A 751 -12.97 7.93 -9.66
CA GLU A 751 -13.45 7.31 -8.42
C GLU A 751 -14.08 5.93 -8.66
N ARG A 752 -14.56 5.64 -9.88
CA ARG A 752 -15.29 4.41 -10.21
C ARG A 752 -14.51 3.12 -10.00
N ARG A 753 -13.17 3.17 -10.03
CA ARG A 753 -12.30 2.03 -9.70
C ARG A 753 -12.56 1.46 -8.30
N LYS A 754 -13.03 2.30 -7.37
CA LYS A 754 -13.34 1.91 -5.98
C LYS A 754 -14.64 1.12 -5.86
N TRP A 755 -15.51 1.16 -6.87
CA TRP A 755 -16.82 0.50 -6.83
C TRP A 755 -16.71 -1.03 -6.71
N LEU A 756 -15.71 -1.64 -7.36
CA LEU A 756 -15.53 -3.09 -7.42
C LEU A 756 -15.43 -3.76 -6.04
N HIS A 757 -14.84 -3.08 -5.05
CA HIS A 757 -14.71 -3.58 -3.67
C HIS A 757 -16.05 -3.70 -2.94
N LEU A 758 -17.12 -3.10 -3.47
CA LEU A 758 -18.47 -3.08 -2.88
C LEU A 758 -19.46 -3.93 -3.67
N PHE A 759 -19.04 -4.61 -4.74
CA PHE A 759 -19.95 -5.36 -5.63
C PHE A 759 -20.41 -6.70 -5.03
N ASP A 760 -19.66 -7.26 -4.08
CA ASP A 760 -20.02 -8.53 -3.45
C ASP A 760 -21.25 -8.41 -2.53
N GLY A 761 -22.19 -9.33 -2.69
CA GLY A 761 -23.44 -9.38 -1.92
C GLY A 761 -24.45 -8.24 -2.18
N VAL A 762 -24.27 -7.39 -3.20
CA VAL A 762 -25.21 -6.28 -3.48
C VAL A 762 -26.57 -6.80 -3.93
N SER A 763 -27.59 -6.49 -3.13
CA SER A 763 -28.98 -6.92 -3.34
C SER A 763 -29.73 -5.98 -4.31
N ALA A 764 -29.44 -4.68 -4.27
CA ALA A 764 -29.99 -3.70 -5.21
C ALA A 764 -29.03 -2.55 -5.55
N ILE A 765 -29.22 -1.98 -6.74
CA ILE A 765 -28.55 -0.77 -7.22
C ILE A 765 -29.58 0.33 -7.40
N ILE A 766 -29.29 1.50 -6.86
CA ILE A 766 -29.99 2.74 -7.17
C ILE A 766 -29.11 3.54 -8.14
N PHE A 767 -29.45 3.52 -9.43
CA PHE A 767 -28.68 4.20 -10.47
C PHE A 767 -29.24 5.60 -10.73
N CYS A 768 -28.53 6.62 -10.25
CA CYS A 768 -28.92 8.02 -10.32
C CYS A 768 -28.51 8.64 -11.66
N VAL A 769 -29.49 9.15 -12.40
CA VAL A 769 -29.37 9.83 -13.70
C VAL A 769 -29.86 11.26 -13.54
N ALA A 770 -29.05 12.25 -13.88
CA ALA A 770 -29.51 13.63 -13.90
C ALA A 770 -30.18 13.97 -15.25
N LEU A 771 -31.52 14.06 -15.25
CA LEU A 771 -32.29 14.35 -16.46
C LEU A 771 -31.96 15.70 -17.09
N SER A 772 -31.51 16.69 -16.30
CA SER A 772 -31.20 18.03 -16.80
C SER A 772 -29.93 18.14 -17.64
N GLU A 773 -29.10 17.10 -17.69
CA GLU A 773 -27.74 17.15 -18.26
C GLU A 773 -27.66 16.68 -19.73
N TYR A 774 -28.81 16.41 -20.37
CA TYR A 774 -28.90 15.92 -21.76
C TYR A 774 -28.28 16.84 -22.81
N ASP A 775 -27.97 18.09 -22.48
CA ASP A 775 -27.40 19.07 -23.39
C ASP A 775 -26.14 19.76 -22.82
N GLN A 776 -25.56 19.18 -21.77
CA GLN A 776 -24.32 19.61 -21.12
C GLN A 776 -23.16 18.68 -21.50
N LEU A 777 -21.95 19.21 -21.37
CA LEU A 777 -20.69 18.51 -21.64
C LEU A 777 -20.02 18.13 -20.30
N LEU A 778 -19.23 17.06 -20.28
CA LEU A 778 -18.53 16.64 -19.07
C LEU A 778 -17.52 17.68 -18.61
N PHE A 779 -17.28 17.74 -17.30
CA PHE A 779 -16.19 18.52 -16.73
C PHE A 779 -14.82 17.92 -17.09
N GLU A 780 -14.73 16.58 -17.13
CA GLU A 780 -13.50 15.86 -17.48
C GLU A 780 -13.21 15.79 -18.98
N ASP A 781 -14.19 16.08 -19.84
CA ASP A 781 -14.09 15.99 -21.31
C ASP A 781 -15.18 16.83 -21.98
N GLU A 782 -14.84 18.07 -22.35
CA GLU A 782 -15.76 19.02 -22.96
C GLU A 782 -16.24 18.60 -24.37
N SER A 783 -15.75 17.49 -24.94
CA SER A 783 -16.28 16.94 -26.19
C SER A 783 -17.42 15.94 -25.99
N VAL A 784 -17.62 15.44 -24.76
CA VAL A 784 -18.56 14.34 -24.46
C VAL A 784 -19.79 14.85 -23.70
N ASN A 785 -20.97 14.57 -24.24
CA ASN A 785 -22.25 14.87 -23.60
C ASN A 785 -22.46 14.05 -22.31
N ARG A 786 -22.89 14.69 -21.22
CA ARG A 786 -23.05 14.05 -19.90
C ARG A 786 -24.07 12.91 -19.87
N MET A 787 -25.11 12.96 -20.70
CA MET A 787 -26.09 11.88 -20.82
C MET A 787 -25.54 10.69 -21.63
N MET A 788 -24.66 10.92 -22.61
CA MET A 788 -23.95 9.84 -23.31
C MET A 788 -23.00 9.08 -22.36
N GLU A 789 -22.28 9.79 -21.50
CA GLU A 789 -21.49 9.18 -20.41
C GLU A 789 -22.38 8.38 -19.46
N THR A 790 -23.53 8.93 -19.06
CA THR A 790 -24.47 8.26 -18.16
C THR A 790 -25.04 6.99 -18.78
N LYS A 791 -25.32 6.99 -20.09
CA LYS A 791 -25.70 5.81 -20.87
C LYS A 791 -24.60 4.74 -20.84
N GLN A 792 -23.37 5.08 -21.21
CA GLN A 792 -22.24 4.14 -21.27
C GLN A 792 -21.95 3.53 -19.89
N LEU A 793 -22.03 4.34 -18.84
CA LEU A 793 -21.88 3.89 -17.45
C LEU A 793 -23.01 2.96 -16.99
N PHE A 794 -24.22 3.17 -17.48
CA PHE A 794 -25.34 2.27 -17.21
C PHE A 794 -25.17 0.94 -17.97
N GLU A 795 -24.75 0.98 -19.24
CA GLU A 795 -24.40 -0.20 -20.04
C GLU A 795 -23.35 -1.06 -19.33
N SER A 796 -22.26 -0.46 -18.84
CA SER A 796 -21.21 -1.22 -18.12
C SER A 796 -21.77 -1.86 -16.84
N VAL A 797 -22.53 -1.12 -16.02
CA VAL A 797 -23.15 -1.65 -14.79
C VAL A 797 -24.13 -2.80 -15.08
N LEU A 798 -24.80 -2.81 -16.23
CA LEU A 798 -25.67 -3.93 -16.60
C LEU A 798 -24.91 -5.19 -17.06
N GLN A 799 -23.70 -5.02 -17.60
CA GLN A 799 -22.83 -6.11 -18.08
C GLN A 799 -22.00 -6.77 -16.96
N GLU A 800 -21.87 -6.10 -15.80
CA GLU A 800 -21.12 -6.62 -14.64
C GLU A 800 -21.66 -7.96 -14.12
N GLN A 801 -20.76 -8.93 -13.95
CA GLN A 801 -21.11 -10.29 -13.56
C GLN A 801 -21.75 -10.37 -12.17
N TRP A 802 -21.28 -9.52 -11.24
CA TRP A 802 -21.79 -9.39 -9.88
C TRP A 802 -23.27 -9.02 -9.84
N PHE A 803 -23.77 -8.29 -10.84
CA PHE A 803 -25.09 -7.68 -10.81
C PHE A 803 -26.17 -8.46 -11.58
N LYS A 804 -25.85 -9.65 -12.12
CA LYS A 804 -26.78 -10.49 -12.89
C LYS A 804 -28.13 -10.75 -12.20
N LYS A 805 -28.14 -10.87 -10.86
CA LYS A 805 -29.34 -11.12 -10.03
C LYS A 805 -29.77 -9.92 -9.17
N THR A 806 -29.05 -8.80 -9.26
CA THR A 806 -29.26 -7.60 -8.41
C THR A 806 -30.38 -6.74 -8.97
N ALA A 807 -31.34 -6.33 -8.14
CA ALA A 807 -32.41 -5.42 -8.56
C ALA A 807 -31.85 -4.04 -8.97
N VAL A 808 -32.42 -3.40 -9.99
CA VAL A 808 -31.93 -2.11 -10.51
C VAL A 808 -33.05 -1.08 -10.54
N MET A 809 -32.84 0.03 -9.84
CA MET A 809 -33.80 1.13 -9.75
C MET A 809 -33.15 2.39 -10.33
N VAL A 810 -33.66 2.87 -11.47
CA VAL A 810 -33.12 4.05 -12.16
C VAL A 810 -33.84 5.29 -11.66
N PHE A 811 -33.11 6.19 -11.01
CA PHE A 811 -33.63 7.47 -10.54
C PHE A 811 -33.37 8.52 -11.60
N LEU A 812 -34.42 8.88 -12.33
CA LEU A 812 -34.42 10.02 -13.26
C LEU A 812 -34.60 11.32 -12.45
N ASN A 813 -33.48 11.78 -11.91
CA ASN A 813 -33.31 12.87 -10.96
C ASN A 813 -33.22 14.25 -11.64
N LYS A 814 -33.26 15.34 -10.86
CA LYS A 814 -33.29 16.74 -11.32
C LYS A 814 -34.48 17.03 -12.25
N PHE A 815 -35.61 16.35 -12.02
CA PHE A 815 -36.82 16.50 -12.85
C PHE A 815 -37.38 17.93 -12.82
N ASP A 816 -37.22 18.63 -11.71
CA ASP A 816 -37.61 20.03 -11.51
C ASP A 816 -36.88 20.99 -12.48
N ILE A 817 -35.57 20.81 -12.67
CA ILE A 817 -34.73 21.54 -13.63
C ILE A 817 -35.08 21.11 -15.05
N PHE A 818 -35.16 19.80 -15.29
CA PHE A 818 -35.54 19.23 -16.58
C PHE A 818 -36.86 19.79 -17.13
N ARG A 819 -37.91 19.84 -16.28
CA ARG A 819 -39.23 20.42 -16.60
C ARG A 819 -39.17 21.87 -17.09
N LYS A 820 -38.27 22.69 -16.53
CA LYS A 820 -38.08 24.10 -16.93
C LYS A 820 -37.29 24.25 -18.24
N LYS A 821 -36.57 23.20 -18.65
CA LYS A 821 -35.54 23.21 -19.70
C LYS A 821 -36.01 22.55 -20.99
N VAL A 822 -36.68 21.40 -20.91
CA VAL A 822 -37.10 20.61 -22.07
C VAL A 822 -38.11 21.33 -22.97
N THR A 823 -38.90 22.25 -22.42
CA THR A 823 -39.81 23.12 -23.20
C THR A 823 -39.09 24.22 -24.00
N LYS A 824 -37.78 24.40 -23.79
CA LYS A 824 -36.92 25.39 -24.46
C LYS A 824 -35.86 24.75 -25.34
N VAL A 825 -35.31 23.61 -24.92
CA VAL A 825 -34.23 22.88 -25.60
C VAL A 825 -34.68 21.44 -25.82
N SER A 826 -34.87 21.03 -27.08
CA SER A 826 -35.26 19.67 -27.44
C SER A 826 -34.28 18.61 -26.93
N LEU A 827 -34.80 17.46 -26.48
CA LEU A 827 -33.99 16.29 -26.12
C LEU A 827 -33.01 15.87 -27.23
N SER A 828 -33.36 16.11 -28.50
CA SER A 828 -32.56 15.77 -29.67
C SER A 828 -31.20 16.48 -29.76
N LYS A 829 -30.87 17.38 -28.83
CA LYS A 829 -29.51 17.91 -28.62
C LYS A 829 -28.56 16.85 -28.01
N CYS A 830 -29.10 15.80 -27.38
CA CYS A 830 -28.36 14.57 -27.07
C CYS A 830 -28.42 13.61 -28.26
N GLU A 831 -27.27 13.07 -28.68
CA GLU A 831 -27.17 12.12 -29.81
C GLU A 831 -28.07 10.88 -29.61
N TRP A 832 -28.07 10.30 -28.40
CA TRP A 832 -28.92 9.14 -28.05
C TRP A 832 -30.44 9.38 -28.16
N PHE A 833 -30.85 10.65 -28.20
CA PHE A 833 -32.23 11.10 -28.31
C PHE A 833 -32.53 11.81 -29.64
N SER A 834 -31.65 11.69 -30.64
CA SER A 834 -31.81 12.31 -31.98
C SER A 834 -33.10 11.91 -32.72
N ASP A 835 -33.65 10.73 -32.42
CA ASP A 835 -34.93 10.22 -32.90
C ASP A 835 -36.16 10.80 -32.17
N TYR A 836 -35.98 11.60 -31.12
CA TYR A 836 -37.08 12.23 -30.38
C TYR A 836 -37.93 13.16 -31.27
N ARG A 837 -39.22 13.25 -30.95
CA ARG A 837 -40.19 14.11 -31.63
C ARG A 837 -40.98 14.89 -30.57
N PRO A 838 -40.72 16.20 -30.39
CA PRO A 838 -41.51 17.04 -29.49
C PRO A 838 -42.99 17.03 -29.87
N VAL A 839 -43.86 17.03 -28.86
CA VAL A 839 -45.33 17.15 -29.00
C VAL A 839 -45.82 18.57 -28.69
N GLY A 840 -45.01 19.35 -27.97
CA GLY A 840 -45.31 20.74 -27.62
C GLY A 840 -46.39 20.91 -26.54
N GLY A 841 -46.60 22.17 -26.15
CA GLY A 841 -47.60 22.54 -25.14
C GLY A 841 -47.38 21.89 -23.78
N ALA A 842 -48.46 21.72 -23.01
CA ALA A 842 -48.41 21.25 -21.63
C ALA A 842 -48.00 19.76 -21.47
N GLN A 843 -48.06 18.96 -22.54
CA GLN A 843 -47.74 17.53 -22.50
C GLN A 843 -46.25 17.23 -22.77
N GLU A 844 -45.49 18.19 -23.31
CA GLU A 844 -44.08 18.01 -23.71
C GLU A 844 -43.21 17.40 -22.61
N VAL A 845 -43.28 17.94 -21.39
CA VAL A 845 -42.44 17.53 -20.26
C VAL A 845 -42.64 16.05 -19.90
N GLU A 846 -43.89 15.61 -19.90
CA GLU A 846 -44.24 14.24 -19.51
C GLU A 846 -44.04 13.25 -20.68
N HIS A 847 -44.20 13.70 -21.93
CA HIS A 847 -43.81 12.93 -23.11
C HIS A 847 -42.30 12.69 -23.15
N ALA A 848 -41.50 13.73 -22.93
CA ALA A 848 -40.04 13.68 -22.87
C ALA A 848 -39.55 12.78 -21.73
N TYR A 849 -40.16 12.87 -20.53
CA TYR A 849 -39.86 11.98 -19.41
C TYR A 849 -40.07 10.50 -19.76
N ARG A 850 -41.25 10.15 -20.30
CA ARG A 850 -41.58 8.75 -20.66
C ARG A 850 -40.68 8.22 -21.77
N TYR A 851 -40.27 9.09 -22.69
CA TYR A 851 -39.32 8.74 -23.74
C TYR A 851 -37.94 8.37 -23.16
N VAL A 852 -37.39 9.17 -22.26
CA VAL A 852 -36.10 8.87 -21.60
C VAL A 852 -36.22 7.61 -20.74
N ALA A 853 -37.31 7.46 -19.96
CA ALA A 853 -37.56 6.24 -19.19
C ALA A 853 -37.57 4.98 -20.07
N ARG A 854 -38.28 5.02 -21.20
CA ARG A 854 -38.30 3.91 -22.18
C ARG A 854 -36.92 3.61 -22.76
N LYS A 855 -36.07 4.62 -23.04
CA LYS A 855 -34.70 4.38 -23.51
C LYS A 855 -33.86 3.60 -22.48
N PHE A 856 -34.02 3.85 -21.17
CA PHE A 856 -33.38 3.05 -20.13
C PHE A 856 -34.00 1.64 -19.98
N GLU A 857 -35.32 1.49 -20.10
CA GLU A 857 -36.00 0.18 -20.14
C GLU A 857 -35.56 -0.69 -21.33
N ASP A 858 -35.47 -0.10 -22.52
CA ASP A 858 -34.98 -0.78 -23.73
C ASP A 858 -33.54 -1.22 -23.56
N LEU A 859 -32.70 -0.36 -22.96
CA LEU A 859 -31.29 -0.63 -22.70
C LEU A 859 -31.08 -1.74 -21.66
N PHE A 860 -31.92 -1.78 -20.62
CA PHE A 860 -31.99 -2.89 -19.65
C PHE A 860 -32.41 -4.20 -20.32
N ARG A 861 -33.46 -4.17 -21.16
CA ARG A 861 -33.94 -5.34 -21.91
C ARG A 861 -32.91 -5.88 -22.90
N GLN A 862 -32.12 -5.02 -23.54
CA GLN A 862 -31.03 -5.44 -24.44
C GLN A 862 -29.89 -6.19 -23.74
N HIS A 863 -29.63 -5.86 -22.46
CA HIS A 863 -28.50 -6.43 -21.69
C HIS A 863 -28.92 -7.53 -20.71
N THR A 864 -30.20 -7.93 -20.69
CA THR A 864 -30.72 -8.98 -19.79
C THR A 864 -31.02 -10.26 -20.56
N SER A 865 -30.27 -11.33 -20.27
CA SER A 865 -30.44 -12.65 -20.90
C SER A 865 -31.72 -13.37 -20.46
N GLN A 866 -32.14 -14.39 -21.23
CA GLN A 866 -33.34 -15.20 -20.92
C GLN A 866 -33.33 -15.84 -19.52
N GLU A 867 -32.16 -16.19 -18.99
CA GLU A 867 -32.01 -16.75 -17.63
C GLU A 867 -32.28 -15.73 -16.51
N ASN A 868 -32.28 -14.43 -16.80
CA ASN A 868 -32.40 -13.35 -15.82
C ASN A 868 -33.78 -12.65 -15.84
N TYR A 869 -34.81 -13.26 -16.43
CA TYR A 869 -36.16 -12.68 -16.59
C TYR A 869 -36.92 -12.35 -15.29
N GLY A 870 -36.38 -12.69 -14.12
CA GLY A 870 -36.89 -12.28 -12.80
C GLY A 870 -36.23 -11.04 -12.18
N ARG A 871 -35.25 -10.41 -12.84
CA ARG A 871 -34.52 -9.24 -12.31
C ARG A 871 -35.44 -8.02 -12.27
N VAL A 872 -35.73 -7.52 -11.06
CA VAL A 872 -36.57 -6.33 -10.86
C VAL A 872 -35.90 -5.08 -11.45
N PHE A 873 -36.64 -4.39 -12.33
CA PHE A 873 -36.23 -3.13 -12.94
C PHE A 873 -37.36 -2.10 -12.82
N GLU A 874 -37.07 -0.96 -12.20
CA GLU A 874 -38.02 0.15 -12.07
C GLU A 874 -37.37 1.49 -12.42
N VAL A 875 -38.13 2.38 -13.05
CA VAL A 875 -37.69 3.74 -13.40
C VAL A 875 -38.52 4.75 -12.62
N HIS A 876 -37.86 5.50 -11.74
CA HIS A 876 -38.49 6.44 -10.82
C HIS A 876 -38.15 7.88 -11.18
N LYS A 877 -39.19 8.71 -11.25
CA LYS A 877 -39.11 10.16 -11.39
C LYS A 877 -38.72 10.76 -10.04
N SER A 878 -37.61 11.48 -9.98
CA SER A 878 -37.09 12.02 -8.72
C SER A 878 -36.70 13.49 -8.84
N THR A 879 -36.86 14.20 -7.73
CA THR A 879 -36.04 15.37 -7.39
C THR A 879 -35.31 14.98 -6.12
N ALA A 880 -34.01 15.27 -5.98
CA ALA A 880 -33.21 14.81 -4.84
C ALA A 880 -33.59 15.43 -3.48
N THR A 881 -34.63 16.26 -3.44
CA THR A 881 -35.27 16.80 -2.23
C THR A 881 -36.66 16.20 -1.96
N ASP A 882 -37.19 15.35 -2.86
CA ASP A 882 -38.49 14.69 -2.72
C ASP A 882 -38.39 13.42 -1.86
N THR A 883 -38.75 13.58 -0.58
CA THR A 883 -38.69 12.51 0.42
C THR A 883 -39.75 11.42 0.24
N GLU A 884 -40.84 11.67 -0.49
CA GLU A 884 -41.86 10.65 -0.75
C GLU A 884 -41.41 9.65 -1.79
N VAL A 885 -40.64 10.10 -2.79
CA VAL A 885 -40.06 9.21 -3.82
C VAL A 885 -39.08 8.25 -3.17
N VAL A 886 -38.18 8.74 -2.31
CA VAL A 886 -37.21 7.88 -1.60
C VAL A 886 -37.94 6.84 -0.73
N ARG A 887 -38.97 7.24 0.03
CA ARG A 887 -39.78 6.30 0.84
C ARG A 887 -40.43 5.21 -0.02
N ARG A 888 -41.19 5.60 -1.05
CA ARG A 888 -41.91 4.68 -1.95
C ARG A 888 -41.02 3.61 -2.58
N ILE A 889 -39.74 3.90 -2.74
CA ILE A 889 -38.75 3.02 -3.33
C ILE A 889 -38.26 1.98 -2.34
N PHE A 890 -38.01 2.34 -1.07
CA PHE A 890 -37.76 1.33 -0.03
C PHE A 890 -38.97 0.42 0.16
N ASP A 891 -40.20 0.94 0.11
CA ASP A 891 -41.42 0.11 0.11
C ASP A 891 -41.46 -0.87 -1.09
N ALA A 892 -40.95 -0.45 -2.27
CA ALA A 892 -40.85 -1.29 -3.45
C ALA A 892 -39.76 -2.35 -3.34
N MET A 893 -38.61 -2.00 -2.73
CA MET A 893 -37.52 -2.93 -2.41
C MET A 893 -37.97 -4.00 -1.42
N ASP A 894 -38.69 -3.61 -0.36
CA ASP A 894 -39.26 -4.54 0.62
C ASP A 894 -40.19 -5.57 -0.06
N ARG A 895 -41.07 -5.12 -0.97
CA ARG A 895 -41.93 -6.02 -1.77
C ARG A 895 -41.13 -6.92 -2.72
N ALA A 896 -40.14 -6.36 -3.42
CA ALA A 896 -39.31 -7.09 -4.38
C ALA A 896 -38.51 -8.22 -3.71
N PHE A 897 -37.84 -7.92 -2.59
CA PHE A 897 -37.07 -8.91 -1.84
C PHE A 897 -37.95 -9.95 -1.14
N LEU A 898 -39.17 -9.58 -0.72
CA LEU A 898 -40.14 -10.55 -0.19
C LEU A 898 -40.56 -11.56 -1.27
N LEU A 899 -40.90 -11.08 -2.47
CA LEU A 899 -41.25 -11.93 -3.62
C LEU A 899 -40.08 -12.85 -4.03
N GLN A 900 -38.86 -12.32 -4.09
CA GLN A 900 -37.68 -13.11 -4.42
C GLN A 900 -37.41 -14.22 -3.38
N ARG A 901 -37.51 -13.92 -2.08
CA ARG A 901 -37.37 -14.93 -1.02
C ARG A 901 -38.46 -16.00 -1.05
N LEU A 902 -39.70 -15.65 -1.42
CA LEU A 902 -40.77 -16.62 -1.61
C LEU A 902 -40.48 -17.55 -2.79
N MET A 903 -40.03 -17.01 -3.93
CA MET A 903 -39.61 -17.81 -5.09
C MET A 903 -38.40 -18.74 -4.79
N GLU A 904 -37.48 -18.30 -3.93
CA GLU A 904 -36.34 -19.13 -3.47
C GLU A 904 -36.77 -20.22 -2.45
N MET A 905 -37.91 -20.05 -1.78
CA MET A 905 -38.48 -21.06 -0.86
C MET A 905 -39.31 -22.14 -1.59
N ASP A 906 -40.03 -21.78 -2.65
CA ASP A 906 -40.82 -22.74 -3.44
C ASP A 906 -39.95 -23.61 -4.39
N GLY A 907 -38.64 -23.34 -4.48
CA GLY A 907 -37.68 -24.01 -5.36
C GLY A 907 -36.76 -25.06 -4.69
N ASN A 908 -37.01 -25.44 -3.43
CA ASN A 908 -36.19 -26.37 -2.63
C ASN A 908 -36.99 -27.60 -2.17
#